data_AF-A0A922LFE7-F1
#
_entry.id   AF-A0A922LFE7-F1
#
_cell.length_a   1.000
_cell.length_b   1.000
_cell.length_c   1.000
_cell.angle_alpha   90.00
_cell.angle_beta   90.00
_cell.angle_gamma   90.00
#
_symmetry.space_group_name_H-M   'P 1'
#
loop_
_entity.id
_entity.type
_entity.pdbx_description
1 polymer ?
#
loop_
_entity_poly.entity_id
_entity_poly.type
_entity_poly.pdbx_seq_one_letter_code
_entity_poly.pdbx_strand_id
1 'polypeptide(L)'
;MNQQETTTKISVDKEYRKYDYSKNFDKTLTEEEEDPTNCSSKLLKHQSQLESRLLTRKDLINLDETEPRWRYIRIGLLIGFGIIFFGLLAACIVYIIFGQKCPSVPKLPFWKSTVGYWLDVFAFKDSSGDLVGDLNGLTSEVDYIKTVVGAGYVILGPITKGFYTNSYNMLGLVEDYKQVDEAVGTMDDFRVLLKQFHKKDIKVILTFDFNAISISHKWIIQNKVKLMMFDDDFKNKKSRYGNRLDVNISHQKYYSVFEYPSIDLDLTSSETQKAIFDVIHFWMKEGIDGILLDNAAFFVEEEEEEGTQSNLSSTWLENCPNSQLYRNGSVKFVEGVREEMNKWIKDSGKEKLLAVNSGDTGCGVGDNPDPMLMFRDVADLIISREFVWGRGEKERELTFNQTALQKYLTYTDSDKEILGLTTSTVHIPPYGDTLQLATTLLLPGLPVIYYGTEIDVNRVTSQYLPESIYPKGKSYNDEPFDKYSSVLSHMPMPWDFNGMRFSATINDSRFRDYLNYYNNKKVVESELAEGNDKSVLRLVQKLVALRQNPSIKWGTMEQINIDQESVSYAEAFARKAKGFPTFIVVLIKYFKEDYFLDLTSVCSSITPRVIYPSHPQLSVDNALSTSKIFIPKLIYFSYILVFECN
;
A
#
# COMPACT_ATOMS: atom_id res chain seq x y z
N MET A 1 53.53 28.29 7.63
CA MET A 1 54.39 27.18 8.10
C MET A 1 53.72 25.88 7.70
N ASN A 2 54.42 25.07 6.92
CA ASN A 2 53.97 23.84 6.29
C ASN A 2 53.68 22.70 7.27
N GLN A 3 52.69 21.88 6.92
CA GLN A 3 52.64 20.40 6.90
C GLN A 3 51.17 19.97 7.10
N GLN A 4 50.60 18.96 6.45
CA GLN A 4 50.87 18.25 5.20
C GLN A 4 49.57 17.47 4.92
N GLU A 5 49.02 17.54 3.71
CA GLU A 5 47.84 16.79 3.28
C GLU A 5 48.20 15.34 2.93
N THR A 6 47.32 14.40 3.30
CA THR A 6 47.26 13.05 2.72
C THR A 6 45.81 12.69 2.44
N THR A 7 45.44 12.71 1.16
CA THR A 7 44.17 12.17 0.64
C THR A 7 44.51 11.04 -0.34
N THR A 8 44.11 9.81 -0.02
CA THR A 8 44.25 8.65 -0.91
C THR A 8 42.87 8.29 -1.44
N LYS A 9 42.61 8.59 -2.72
CA LYS A 9 41.41 8.17 -3.45
C LYS A 9 41.56 6.73 -3.91
N ILE A 10 40.61 5.88 -3.54
CA ILE A 10 40.43 4.52 -4.05
C ILE A 10 39.30 4.57 -5.09
N SER A 11 39.63 4.37 -6.36
CA SER A 11 38.68 4.17 -7.45
C SER A 11 38.61 2.70 -7.81
N VAL A 12 37.40 2.14 -7.73
CA VAL A 12 37.06 0.76 -8.08
C VAL A 12 36.79 0.67 -9.58
N ASP A 13 37.65 -0.04 -10.30
CA ASP A 13 37.47 -0.30 -11.74
C ASP A 13 36.56 -1.52 -11.99
N LYS A 14 35.63 -1.34 -12.94
CA LYS A 14 34.68 -2.35 -13.42
C LYS A 14 35.34 -3.22 -14.49
N GLU A 15 35.44 -4.52 -14.22
CA GLU A 15 35.93 -5.52 -15.17
C GLU A 15 34.81 -5.89 -16.19
N TYR A 16 34.94 -5.43 -17.43
CA TYR A 16 34.18 -5.95 -18.59
C TYR A 16 35.17 -6.63 -19.55
N ARG A 17 35.26 -7.96 -19.52
CA ARG A 17 36.01 -8.74 -20.53
C ARG A 17 35.15 -8.98 -21.76
N LYS A 18 35.43 -8.24 -22.84
CA LYS A 18 35.17 -8.65 -24.22
C LYS A 18 36.49 -9.11 -24.81
N TYR A 19 36.63 -10.41 -25.09
CA TYR A 19 37.75 -10.93 -25.87
C TYR A 19 37.41 -10.75 -27.35
N ASP A 20 38.16 -9.89 -28.04
CA ASP A 20 38.16 -9.78 -29.49
C ASP A 20 39.56 -10.19 -29.99
N TYR A 21 39.62 -11.28 -30.74
CA TYR A 21 40.83 -11.79 -31.35
C TYR A 21 40.98 -11.14 -32.73
N SER A 22 41.79 -10.09 -32.85
CA SER A 22 42.47 -9.87 -34.12
C SER A 22 43.74 -9.02 -33.99
N LYS A 23 44.80 -9.55 -34.61
CA LYS A 23 45.94 -8.86 -35.20
C LYS A 23 46.89 -8.11 -34.27
N ASN A 24 48.12 -8.62 -34.20
CA ASN A 24 49.29 -7.78 -34.45
C ASN A 24 50.46 -8.63 -34.97
N PHE A 25 50.86 -8.33 -36.20
CA PHE A 25 52.19 -8.58 -36.73
C PHE A 25 52.56 -7.31 -37.50
N ASP A 26 53.32 -6.41 -36.89
CA ASP A 26 54.42 -5.77 -37.60
C ASP A 26 55.36 -4.99 -36.67
N LYS A 27 56.66 -5.20 -36.94
CA LYS A 27 57.80 -4.27 -36.81
C LYS A 27 58.21 -3.75 -35.43
N THR A 28 59.44 -4.09 -35.03
CA THR A 28 60.63 -3.25 -35.31
C THR A 28 61.91 -4.02 -35.00
N LEU A 29 62.87 -3.97 -35.92
CA LEU A 29 64.27 -4.39 -35.78
C LEU A 29 65.13 -3.17 -36.11
N THR A 30 66.02 -2.80 -35.19
CA THR A 30 67.25 -2.00 -35.35
C THR A 30 68.08 -2.32 -34.11
N GLU A 31 69.39 -2.47 -34.07
CA GLU A 31 70.51 -2.51 -35.02
C GLU A 31 71.68 -3.00 -34.13
N GLU A 32 72.57 -3.87 -34.61
CA GLU A 32 74.01 -3.82 -34.30
C GLU A 32 74.76 -4.90 -35.11
N GLU A 33 75.45 -4.37 -36.13
CA GLU A 33 76.68 -4.75 -36.84
C GLU A 33 76.87 -6.15 -37.47
N GLU A 34 76.98 -6.12 -38.80
CA GLU A 34 77.30 -7.22 -39.72
C GLU A 34 78.80 -7.55 -39.81
N ASP A 35 79.09 -8.84 -40.00
CA ASP A 35 80.15 -9.31 -40.91
C ASP A 35 79.45 -9.93 -42.16
N PRO A 36 79.59 -9.38 -43.39
CA PRO A 36 78.58 -9.52 -44.45
C PRO A 36 78.88 -10.64 -45.45
N THR A 37 78.93 -11.89 -44.98
CA THR A 37 78.96 -13.06 -45.91
C THR A 37 77.98 -14.19 -45.58
N ASN A 38 77.15 -14.08 -44.53
CA ASN A 38 76.35 -15.22 -44.06
C ASN A 38 74.82 -15.00 -44.05
N CYS A 39 74.30 -13.86 -44.51
CA CYS A 39 72.88 -13.54 -44.31
C CYS A 39 71.93 -13.98 -45.45
N SER A 40 72.44 -14.18 -46.68
CA SER A 40 71.58 -14.59 -47.82
C SER A 40 71.21 -16.09 -47.79
N SER A 41 72.08 -16.96 -47.24
CA SER A 41 71.82 -18.41 -47.21
C SER A 41 70.93 -18.86 -46.04
N LYS A 42 70.92 -18.10 -44.93
CA LYS A 42 70.12 -18.42 -43.73
C LYS A 42 68.65 -18.04 -43.87
N LEU A 43 68.32 -16.92 -44.54
CA LEU A 43 66.93 -16.49 -44.71
C LEU A 43 66.15 -17.44 -45.62
N LEU A 44 66.76 -17.90 -46.72
CA LEU A 44 66.17 -18.90 -47.63
C LEU A 44 65.97 -20.27 -46.94
N LYS A 45 66.89 -20.67 -46.06
CA LYS A 45 66.76 -21.93 -45.28
C LYS A 45 65.66 -21.86 -44.23
N HIS A 46 65.44 -20.70 -43.61
CA HIS A 46 64.44 -20.59 -42.53
C HIS A 46 63.00 -20.48 -43.08
N GLN A 47 62.82 -19.81 -44.22
CA GLN A 47 61.53 -19.74 -44.91
C GLN A 47 61.13 -21.12 -45.50
N SER A 48 62.09 -21.89 -46.04
CA SER A 48 61.83 -23.27 -46.48
C SER A 48 61.59 -24.24 -45.31
N GLN A 49 62.19 -24.00 -44.14
CA GLN A 49 61.96 -24.82 -42.94
C GLN A 49 60.61 -24.53 -42.27
N LEU A 50 60.08 -23.30 -42.35
CA LEU A 50 58.75 -22.98 -41.83
C LEU A 50 57.65 -23.51 -42.77
N GLU A 51 57.84 -23.42 -44.09
CA GLU A 51 56.95 -24.08 -45.07
C GLU A 51 56.98 -25.61 -44.92
N SER A 52 58.08 -26.21 -44.48
CA SER A 52 58.13 -27.66 -44.18
C SER A 52 57.36 -28.10 -42.93
N ARG A 53 56.79 -27.16 -42.15
CA ARG A 53 55.95 -27.48 -40.98
C ARG A 53 54.46 -27.41 -41.27
N LEU A 54 54.05 -26.82 -42.38
CA LEU A 54 52.64 -26.77 -42.79
C LEU A 54 52.41 -27.83 -43.86
N LEU A 55 51.87 -28.97 -43.42
CA LEU A 55 51.43 -30.04 -44.31
C LEU A 55 50.47 -29.47 -45.36
N THR A 56 50.79 -29.64 -46.64
CA THR A 56 49.89 -29.26 -47.72
C THR A 56 48.69 -30.21 -47.76
N ARG A 57 47.62 -29.85 -48.49
CA ARG A 57 46.44 -30.73 -48.65
C ARG A 57 46.82 -32.14 -49.12
N LYS A 58 47.82 -32.26 -50.00
CA LYS A 58 48.31 -33.55 -50.50
C LYS A 58 49.02 -34.34 -49.39
N ASP A 59 49.84 -33.66 -48.58
CA ASP A 59 50.54 -34.30 -47.46
C ASP A 59 49.57 -34.78 -46.38
N LEU A 60 48.49 -34.03 -46.10
CA LEU A 60 47.44 -34.44 -45.17
C LEU A 60 46.64 -35.66 -45.67
N ILE A 61 46.36 -35.74 -46.98
CA ILE A 61 45.69 -36.90 -47.59
C ILE A 61 46.59 -38.13 -47.48
N ASN A 62 47.88 -37.98 -47.78
CA ASN A 62 48.86 -39.06 -47.68
C ASN A 62 49.04 -39.52 -46.22
N LEU A 63 49.05 -38.59 -45.26
CA LEU A 63 49.11 -38.91 -43.83
C LEU A 63 47.89 -39.73 -43.36
N ASP A 64 46.69 -39.42 -43.86
CA ASP A 64 45.46 -40.19 -43.57
C ASP A 64 45.49 -41.59 -44.21
N GLU A 65 46.23 -41.80 -45.30
CA GLU A 65 46.47 -43.11 -45.93
C GLU A 65 47.54 -43.93 -45.20
N THR A 66 48.64 -43.30 -44.75
CA THR A 66 49.78 -43.98 -44.12
C THR A 66 49.62 -44.18 -42.60
N GLU A 67 48.93 -43.27 -41.91
CA GLU A 67 48.70 -43.30 -40.46
C GLU A 67 47.19 -43.27 -40.11
N PRO A 68 46.43 -44.34 -40.38
CA PRO A 68 44.98 -44.37 -40.22
C PRO A 68 44.52 -44.16 -38.75
N ARG A 69 45.42 -44.28 -37.77
CA ARG A 69 45.16 -44.00 -36.34
C ARG A 69 44.54 -42.63 -36.09
N TRP A 70 45.01 -41.58 -36.77
CA TRP A 70 44.53 -40.20 -36.56
C TRP A 70 43.15 -39.98 -37.16
N ARG A 71 42.85 -40.68 -38.26
CA ARG A 71 41.50 -40.73 -38.84
C ARG A 71 40.51 -41.38 -37.87
N TYR A 72 40.87 -42.50 -37.25
CA TYR A 72 40.01 -43.16 -36.25
C TYR A 72 39.83 -42.32 -34.98
N ILE A 73 40.88 -41.66 -34.48
CA ILE A 73 40.79 -40.76 -33.32
C ILE A 73 39.85 -39.59 -33.63
N ARG A 74 39.98 -38.94 -34.78
CA ARG A 74 39.14 -37.80 -35.18
C ARG A 74 37.67 -38.19 -35.38
N ILE A 75 37.41 -39.33 -36.01
CA ILE A 75 36.05 -39.88 -36.14
C ILE A 75 35.50 -40.23 -34.75
N GLY A 76 36.30 -40.86 -33.89
CA GLY A 76 35.91 -41.19 -32.51
C GLY A 76 35.58 -39.96 -31.67
N LEU A 77 36.37 -38.87 -31.79
CA LEU A 77 36.09 -37.60 -31.14
C LEU A 77 34.82 -36.93 -31.68
N LEU A 78 34.57 -36.98 -32.99
CA LEU A 78 33.36 -36.43 -33.61
C LEU A 78 32.11 -37.20 -33.15
N ILE A 79 32.17 -38.53 -33.13
CA ILE A 79 31.09 -39.39 -32.64
C ILE A 79 30.88 -39.16 -31.13
N GLY A 80 31.96 -39.10 -30.35
CA GLY A 80 31.91 -38.82 -28.92
C GLY A 80 31.28 -37.46 -28.63
N PHE A 81 31.65 -36.42 -29.38
CA PHE A 81 31.01 -35.10 -29.30
C PHE A 81 29.52 -35.19 -29.63
N GLY A 82 29.13 -35.90 -30.70
CA GLY A 82 27.73 -36.11 -31.06
C GLY A 82 26.94 -36.81 -29.95
N ILE A 83 27.47 -37.89 -29.38
CA ILE A 83 26.85 -38.62 -28.27
C ILE A 83 26.67 -37.72 -27.05
N ILE A 84 27.68 -36.95 -26.69
CA ILE A 84 27.61 -36.01 -25.55
C ILE A 84 26.58 -34.92 -25.84
N PHE A 85 26.59 -34.33 -27.03
CA PHE A 85 25.67 -33.27 -27.41
C PHE A 85 24.21 -33.74 -27.38
N PHE A 86 23.91 -34.87 -28.01
CA PHE A 86 22.56 -35.44 -27.99
C PHE A 86 22.17 -35.98 -26.62
N GLY A 87 23.13 -36.50 -25.85
CA GLY A 87 22.92 -36.90 -24.46
C GLY A 87 22.55 -35.72 -23.56
N LEU A 88 23.25 -34.58 -23.69
CA LEU A 88 22.94 -33.34 -22.98
C LEU A 88 21.58 -32.77 -23.42
N LEU A 89 21.29 -32.78 -24.72
CA LEU A 89 19.98 -32.35 -25.24
C LEU A 89 18.84 -33.20 -24.66
N ALA A 90 19.01 -34.53 -24.67
CA ALA A 90 18.03 -35.45 -24.09
C ALA A 90 17.89 -35.23 -22.58
N ALA A 91 18.99 -35.03 -21.85
CA ALA A 91 18.96 -34.69 -20.43
C ALA A 91 18.23 -33.36 -20.15
N CYS A 92 18.44 -32.33 -20.98
CA CYS A 92 17.70 -31.07 -20.88
C CYS A 92 16.20 -31.26 -21.14
N ILE A 93 15.83 -32.05 -22.17
CA ILE A 93 14.42 -32.35 -22.47
C ILE A 93 13.77 -33.11 -21.32
N VAL A 94 14.44 -34.15 -20.79
CA VAL A 94 13.99 -34.90 -19.61
C VAL A 94 13.83 -33.98 -18.41
N TYR A 95 14.79 -33.10 -18.15
CA TYR A 95 14.72 -32.13 -17.06
C TYR A 95 13.56 -31.13 -17.22
N ILE A 96 13.26 -30.67 -18.44
CA ILE A 96 12.12 -29.76 -18.68
C ILE A 96 10.78 -30.48 -18.51
N ILE A 97 10.68 -31.74 -18.95
CA ILE A 97 9.43 -32.53 -18.88
C ILE A 97 9.15 -33.01 -17.46
N PHE A 98 10.17 -33.53 -16.76
CA PHE A 98 10.04 -34.17 -15.45
C PHE A 98 10.52 -33.29 -14.29
N GLY A 99 11.14 -32.14 -14.58
CA GLY A 99 11.49 -31.16 -13.56
C GLY A 99 10.23 -30.71 -12.82
N GLN A 100 10.33 -30.58 -11.50
CA GLN A 100 9.25 -30.03 -10.71
C GLN A 100 8.92 -28.64 -11.25
N LYS A 101 7.71 -28.49 -11.81
CA LYS A 101 7.21 -27.19 -12.21
C LYS A 101 7.13 -26.33 -10.96
N CYS A 102 7.67 -25.11 -11.03
CA CYS A 102 7.48 -24.13 -9.96
C CYS A 102 5.97 -23.99 -9.68
N PRO A 103 5.57 -23.81 -8.42
CA PRO A 103 4.18 -23.56 -8.09
C PRO A 103 3.66 -22.38 -8.90
N SER A 104 2.45 -22.50 -9.46
CA SER A 104 1.86 -21.42 -10.25
C SER A 104 1.61 -20.20 -9.38
N VAL A 105 2.24 -19.08 -9.71
CA VAL A 105 1.96 -17.78 -9.08
C VAL A 105 0.86 -17.09 -9.89
N PRO A 106 -0.30 -16.76 -9.29
CA PRO A 106 -1.35 -16.03 -9.99
C PRO A 106 -0.85 -14.63 -10.35
N LYS A 107 -1.23 -14.12 -11.53
CA LYS A 107 -1.03 -12.71 -11.86
C LYS A 107 -2.04 -11.89 -11.06
N LEU A 108 -1.57 -11.14 -10.09
CA LEU A 108 -2.40 -10.30 -9.23
C LEU A 108 -2.35 -8.84 -9.71
N PRO A 109 -3.48 -8.11 -9.67
CA PRO A 109 -3.46 -6.66 -9.87
C PRO A 109 -2.65 -5.98 -8.76
N PHE A 110 -2.19 -4.75 -8.99
CA PHE A 110 -1.26 -4.08 -8.08
C PHE A 110 -1.81 -3.98 -6.63
N TRP A 111 -3.11 -3.73 -6.47
CA TRP A 111 -3.78 -3.62 -5.16
C TRP A 111 -3.91 -4.96 -4.41
N LYS A 112 -3.91 -6.09 -5.11
CA LYS A 112 -3.84 -7.44 -4.49
C LYS A 112 -2.40 -7.89 -4.23
N SER A 113 -1.41 -7.26 -4.86
CA SER A 113 0.00 -7.69 -4.83
C SER A 113 0.90 -6.90 -3.87
N THR A 114 0.42 -5.76 -3.37
CA THR A 114 1.18 -4.79 -2.56
C THR A 114 0.32 -4.22 -1.42
N VAL A 115 0.95 -3.47 -0.52
CA VAL A 115 0.29 -2.76 0.57
C VAL A 115 -0.06 -1.34 0.11
N GLY A 116 -1.25 -0.85 0.47
CA GLY A 116 -1.67 0.53 0.25
C GLY A 116 -1.25 1.46 1.38
N TYR A 117 -1.02 2.72 1.07
CA TYR A 117 -0.79 3.78 2.07
C TYR A 117 -1.75 4.95 1.85
N TRP A 118 -2.65 5.16 2.80
CA TRP A 118 -3.68 6.21 2.73
C TRP A 118 -3.25 7.40 3.58
N LEU A 119 -3.17 8.58 2.96
CA LEU A 119 -2.65 9.78 3.61
C LEU A 119 -3.42 11.04 3.22
N ASP A 120 -3.34 12.03 4.10
CA ASP A 120 -3.77 13.40 3.85
C ASP A 120 -2.57 14.25 3.42
N VAL A 121 -2.63 14.82 2.21
CA VAL A 121 -1.55 15.67 1.65
C VAL A 121 -1.32 16.93 2.50
N PHE A 122 -2.40 17.56 2.98
CA PHE A 122 -2.36 18.78 3.79
C PHE A 122 -1.73 18.57 5.17
N ALA A 123 -1.69 17.32 5.63
CA ALA A 123 -1.12 16.95 6.92
C ALA A 123 0.22 16.23 6.80
N PHE A 124 0.68 15.89 5.59
CA PHE A 124 1.83 15.01 5.43
C PHE A 124 3.15 15.76 5.59
N LYS A 125 3.46 16.73 4.72
CA LYS A 125 4.69 17.51 4.80
C LYS A 125 4.55 18.83 4.04
N ASP A 126 4.93 19.92 4.68
CA ASP A 126 4.94 21.28 4.13
C ASP A 126 6.31 21.59 3.52
N SER A 127 6.31 21.96 2.25
CA SER A 127 7.51 22.42 1.53
C SER A 127 7.52 23.93 1.27
N SER A 128 6.37 24.59 1.40
CA SER A 128 6.18 26.02 1.14
C SER A 128 6.48 26.90 2.36
N GLY A 129 6.42 26.33 3.57
CA GLY A 129 6.64 27.01 4.84
C GLY A 129 5.39 27.68 5.42
N ASP A 130 4.21 27.45 4.84
CA ASP A 130 2.93 28.02 5.29
C ASP A 130 2.24 27.20 6.39
N LEU A 131 2.87 26.11 6.85
CA LEU A 131 2.42 25.17 7.87
C LEU A 131 1.24 24.28 7.44
N VAL A 132 1.04 24.13 6.13
CA VAL A 132 0.11 23.20 5.49
C VAL A 132 0.89 22.32 4.52
N GLY A 133 0.62 21.02 4.54
CA GLY A 133 1.27 20.06 3.66
C GLY A 133 0.87 20.26 2.20
N ASP A 134 1.80 19.94 1.29
CA ASP A 134 1.62 20.18 -0.14
C ASP A 134 2.16 19.02 -1.00
N LEU A 135 1.85 19.04 -2.31
CA LEU A 135 2.22 17.98 -3.25
C LEU A 135 3.74 17.83 -3.40
N ASN A 136 4.51 18.92 -3.27
CA ASN A 136 5.97 18.89 -3.36
C ASN A 136 6.59 18.28 -2.10
N GLY A 137 6.05 18.60 -0.92
CA GLY A 137 6.37 17.98 0.35
C GLY A 137 6.12 16.47 0.32
N LEU A 138 4.94 16.04 -0.14
CA LEU A 138 4.64 14.62 -0.34
C LEU A 138 5.58 13.95 -1.35
N THR A 139 5.86 14.62 -2.48
CA THR A 139 6.81 14.11 -3.49
C THR A 139 8.20 13.89 -2.92
N SER A 140 8.66 14.74 -1.99
CA SER A 140 9.97 14.60 -1.34
C SER A 140 10.10 13.36 -0.45
N GLU A 141 8.98 12.78 -0.02
CA GLU A 141 8.93 11.63 0.88
C GLU A 141 8.52 10.32 0.16
N VAL A 142 8.54 10.30 -1.17
CA VAL A 142 8.25 9.08 -1.97
C VAL A 142 9.16 7.90 -1.60
N ASP A 143 10.41 8.17 -1.20
CA ASP A 143 11.35 7.14 -0.76
C ASP A 143 10.97 6.58 0.62
N TYR A 144 10.44 7.40 1.54
CA TYR A 144 9.87 6.90 2.81
C TYR A 144 8.69 5.96 2.52
N ILE A 145 7.74 6.37 1.68
CA ILE A 145 6.57 5.56 1.32
C ILE A 145 6.99 4.22 0.68
N LYS A 146 7.94 4.25 -0.26
CA LYS A 146 8.38 3.04 -0.98
C LYS A 146 9.23 2.10 -0.12
N THR A 147 10.18 2.64 0.62
CA THR A 147 11.26 1.84 1.24
C THR A 147 11.06 1.62 2.74
N VAL A 148 10.46 2.60 3.43
CA VAL A 148 10.23 2.53 4.87
C VAL A 148 8.87 1.91 5.17
N VAL A 149 7.80 2.42 4.57
CA VAL A 149 6.45 1.82 4.72
C VAL A 149 6.32 0.56 3.86
N GLY A 150 6.93 0.55 2.67
CA GLY A 150 6.87 -0.59 1.74
C GLY A 150 5.60 -0.62 0.89
N ALA A 151 4.97 0.54 0.68
CA ALA A 151 3.73 0.64 -0.08
C ALA A 151 3.95 0.54 -1.60
N GLY A 152 3.00 -0.10 -2.29
CA GLY A 152 2.96 -0.19 -3.75
C GLY A 152 1.96 0.76 -4.41
N TYR A 153 1.07 1.35 -3.62
CA TYR A 153 0.17 2.40 -4.06
C TYR A 153 -0.18 3.33 -2.90
N VAL A 154 -0.53 4.56 -3.24
CA VAL A 154 -1.07 5.54 -2.28
C VAL A 154 -2.51 5.87 -2.60
N ILE A 155 -3.31 6.05 -1.57
CA ILE A 155 -4.61 6.70 -1.65
C ILE A 155 -4.43 8.08 -1.08
N LEU A 156 -4.56 9.10 -1.92
CA LEU A 156 -4.57 10.48 -1.46
C LEU A 156 -5.98 10.80 -0.97
N GLY A 157 -6.09 11.37 0.23
CA GLY A 157 -7.31 12.05 0.65
C GLY A 157 -7.74 13.11 -0.36
N PRO A 158 -8.93 13.71 -0.21
CA PRO A 158 -9.42 14.67 -1.20
C PRO A 158 -8.44 15.85 -1.33
N ILE A 159 -7.97 16.13 -2.54
CA ILE A 159 -7.03 17.23 -2.84
C ILE A 159 -7.65 18.31 -3.72
N THR A 160 -8.95 18.20 -4.03
CA THR A 160 -9.62 19.07 -4.99
C THR A 160 -9.93 20.44 -4.41
N LYS A 161 -10.05 21.42 -5.29
CA LYS A 161 -10.30 22.81 -4.93
C LYS A 161 -11.49 22.97 -4.00
N GLY A 162 -11.26 23.76 -2.96
CA GLY A 162 -12.23 24.05 -1.92
C GLY A 162 -12.02 23.21 -0.67
N PHE A 163 -11.33 22.07 -0.73
CA PHE A 163 -11.22 21.17 0.41
C PHE A 163 -10.65 21.88 1.64
N TYR A 164 -9.64 22.74 1.43
CA TYR A 164 -9.07 23.59 2.46
C TYR A 164 -9.27 25.08 2.18
N THR A 165 -9.12 25.56 0.94
CA THR A 165 -9.14 27.01 0.61
C THR A 165 -10.52 27.59 0.30
N ASN A 166 -11.61 26.93 0.71
CA ASN A 166 -12.98 27.45 0.52
C ASN A 166 -13.24 28.76 1.28
N SER A 167 -14.28 29.47 0.82
CA SER A 167 -14.73 30.75 1.41
C SER A 167 -15.36 30.63 2.80
N TYR A 168 -15.63 29.42 3.30
CA TYR A 168 -16.32 29.17 4.56
C TYR A 168 -15.38 28.86 5.72
N ASN A 169 -14.07 28.78 5.47
CA ASN A 169 -13.05 28.44 6.47
C ASN A 169 -13.32 27.07 7.15
N MET A 170 -13.83 26.11 6.37
CA MET A 170 -14.14 24.74 6.82
C MET A 170 -13.25 23.71 6.09
N LEU A 171 -13.27 22.45 6.52
CA LEU A 171 -12.70 21.33 5.78
C LEU A 171 -13.78 20.60 4.98
N GLY A 172 -13.40 19.93 3.89
CA GLY A 172 -14.25 18.95 3.21
C GLY A 172 -15.19 19.50 2.14
N LEU A 173 -15.27 20.81 1.96
CA LEU A 173 -16.09 21.40 0.90
C LEU A 173 -15.41 21.23 -0.45
N VAL A 174 -16.16 20.90 -1.50
CA VAL A 174 -15.63 20.88 -2.86
C VAL A 174 -16.23 22.01 -3.68
N GLU A 175 -15.39 22.78 -4.36
CA GLU A 175 -15.77 23.90 -5.24
C GLU A 175 -15.44 23.63 -6.72
N ASP A 176 -14.43 22.80 -6.99
CA ASP A 176 -14.11 22.31 -8.33
C ASP A 176 -13.35 20.96 -8.31
N TYR A 177 -14.02 19.89 -8.75
CA TYR A 177 -13.41 18.56 -8.86
C TYR A 177 -12.25 18.41 -9.88
N LYS A 178 -12.06 19.36 -10.81
CA LYS A 178 -11.04 19.28 -11.88
C LYS A 178 -9.83 20.19 -11.62
N GLN A 179 -9.74 20.75 -10.42
CA GLN A 179 -8.58 21.51 -9.96
C GLN A 179 -8.13 20.97 -8.61
N VAL A 180 -6.83 21.02 -8.36
CA VAL A 180 -6.31 20.84 -7.00
C VAL A 180 -6.58 22.08 -6.16
N ASP A 181 -6.68 21.90 -4.85
CA ASP A 181 -6.75 22.99 -3.88
C ASP A 181 -5.46 23.82 -3.93
N GLU A 182 -5.60 25.14 -3.81
CA GLU A 182 -4.45 26.04 -3.98
C GLU A 182 -3.41 25.85 -2.86
N ALA A 183 -3.82 25.35 -1.68
CA ALA A 183 -2.91 25.07 -0.59
C ALA A 183 -2.04 23.82 -0.83
N VAL A 184 -2.44 22.88 -1.71
CA VAL A 184 -1.58 21.74 -2.05
C VAL A 184 -0.64 22.01 -3.21
N GLY A 185 -0.80 23.14 -3.91
CA GLY A 185 0.01 23.55 -5.05
C GLY A 185 -0.78 23.62 -6.36
N THR A 186 -0.13 23.23 -7.47
CA THR A 186 -0.68 23.37 -8.82
C THR A 186 -0.90 22.02 -9.51
N MET A 187 -1.63 22.04 -10.63
CA MET A 187 -1.75 20.86 -11.50
C MET A 187 -0.39 20.39 -12.07
N ASP A 188 0.59 21.29 -12.20
CA ASP A 188 1.94 20.89 -12.64
C ASP A 188 2.70 20.18 -11.52
N ASP A 189 2.57 20.62 -10.27
CA ASP A 189 3.09 19.89 -9.10
C ASP A 189 2.46 18.50 -9.00
N PHE A 190 1.16 18.37 -9.28
CA PHE A 190 0.49 17.07 -9.34
C PHE A 190 1.08 16.15 -10.41
N ARG A 191 1.35 16.66 -11.61
CA ARG A 191 2.00 15.87 -12.69
C ARG A 191 3.43 15.46 -12.32
N VAL A 192 4.16 16.32 -11.63
CA VAL A 192 5.49 15.99 -11.09
C VAL A 192 5.37 14.86 -10.06
N LEU A 193 4.42 14.94 -9.13
CA LEU A 193 4.13 13.89 -8.16
C LEU A 193 3.86 12.56 -8.86
N LEU A 194 2.91 12.51 -9.80
CA LEU A 194 2.59 11.30 -10.56
C LEU A 194 3.83 10.68 -11.21
N LYS A 195 4.65 11.51 -11.87
CA LYS A 195 5.87 11.05 -12.53
C LYS A 195 6.88 10.45 -11.54
N GLN A 196 7.07 11.05 -10.37
CA GLN A 196 8.01 10.54 -9.36
C GLN A 196 7.51 9.26 -8.71
N PHE A 197 6.22 9.19 -8.39
CA PHE A 197 5.58 7.99 -7.83
C PHE A 197 5.64 6.82 -8.82
N HIS A 198 5.26 7.04 -10.08
CA HIS A 198 5.34 6.01 -11.12
C HIS A 198 6.78 5.56 -11.38
N LYS A 199 7.77 6.46 -11.33
CA LYS A 199 9.19 6.10 -11.46
C LYS A 199 9.66 5.14 -10.35
N LYS A 200 9.04 5.18 -9.18
CA LYS A 200 9.30 4.30 -8.04
C LYS A 200 8.35 3.10 -7.99
N ASP A 201 7.55 2.90 -9.03
CA ASP A 201 6.48 1.91 -9.11
C ASP A 201 5.54 1.99 -7.90
N ILE A 202 5.05 3.20 -7.63
CA ILE A 202 3.95 3.48 -6.72
C ILE A 202 2.79 4.00 -7.55
N LYS A 203 1.63 3.36 -7.42
CA LYS A 203 0.38 3.81 -8.06
C LYS A 203 -0.30 4.91 -7.25
N VAL A 204 -1.01 5.82 -7.90
CA VAL A 204 -1.66 6.97 -7.24
C VAL A 204 -3.17 6.91 -7.43
N ILE A 205 -3.89 6.82 -6.31
CA ILE A 205 -5.35 6.75 -6.24
C ILE A 205 -5.87 8.05 -5.64
N LEU A 206 -6.91 8.65 -6.24
CA LEU A 206 -7.53 9.87 -5.72
C LEU A 206 -8.86 9.58 -5.04
N THR A 207 -9.09 10.23 -3.91
CA THR A 207 -10.37 10.18 -3.20
C THR A 207 -11.33 11.23 -3.74
N PHE A 208 -12.56 10.83 -4.02
CA PHE A 208 -13.68 11.71 -4.37
C PHE A 208 -14.90 11.40 -3.51
N ASP A 209 -15.47 12.44 -2.91
CA ASP A 209 -16.83 12.42 -2.40
C ASP A 209 -17.72 13.14 -3.41
N PHE A 210 -18.63 12.41 -4.05
CA PHE A 210 -19.59 12.95 -5.00
C PHE A 210 -20.98 13.16 -4.39
N ASN A 211 -21.14 12.93 -3.09
CA ASN A 211 -22.42 13.08 -2.42
C ASN A 211 -22.90 14.54 -2.44
N ALA A 212 -22.09 15.43 -1.87
CA ALA A 212 -22.43 16.84 -1.70
C ALA A 212 -21.32 17.76 -2.20
N ILE A 213 -21.72 18.93 -2.69
CA ILE A 213 -20.84 20.00 -3.16
C ILE A 213 -21.06 21.29 -2.37
N SER A 214 -20.06 22.17 -2.33
CA SER A 214 -20.23 23.51 -1.77
C SER A 214 -21.28 24.29 -2.55
N ILE A 215 -22.02 25.17 -1.86
CA ILE A 215 -22.89 26.15 -2.54
C ILE A 215 -22.12 27.12 -3.46
N SER A 216 -20.80 27.22 -3.29
CA SER A 216 -19.90 27.98 -4.16
C SER A 216 -19.39 27.17 -5.37
N HIS A 217 -19.78 25.90 -5.51
CA HIS A 217 -19.26 25.02 -6.55
C HIS A 217 -19.67 25.49 -7.95
N LYS A 218 -18.71 25.48 -8.89
CA LYS A 218 -18.91 26.03 -10.25
C LYS A 218 -20.06 25.38 -11.02
N TRP A 219 -20.40 24.13 -10.71
CA TRP A 219 -21.51 23.42 -11.37
C TRP A 219 -22.87 24.05 -11.11
N ILE A 220 -23.07 24.66 -9.94
CA ILE A 220 -24.30 25.38 -9.60
C ILE A 220 -24.41 26.62 -10.48
N ILE A 221 -23.33 27.41 -10.55
CA ILE A 221 -23.26 28.62 -11.39
C ILE A 221 -23.46 28.29 -12.87
N GLN A 222 -22.94 27.13 -13.31
CA GLN A 222 -22.99 26.70 -14.71
C GLN A 222 -24.25 25.90 -15.06
N ASN A 223 -25.15 25.63 -14.11
CA ASN A 223 -26.30 24.72 -14.27
C ASN A 223 -25.90 23.40 -14.97
N LYS A 224 -24.89 22.70 -14.43
CA LYS A 224 -24.35 21.46 -15.00
C LYS A 224 -24.76 20.19 -14.27
N VAL A 225 -25.45 20.34 -13.16
CA VAL A 225 -25.87 19.26 -12.28
C VAL A 225 -27.26 19.55 -11.76
N LYS A 226 -27.97 18.49 -11.42
CA LYS A 226 -29.22 18.59 -10.68
C LYS A 226 -28.90 18.43 -9.18
N LEU A 227 -29.38 19.38 -8.40
CA LEU A 227 -29.30 19.34 -6.93
C LEU A 227 -30.53 18.61 -6.38
N MET A 228 -30.36 17.93 -5.26
CA MET A 228 -31.47 17.25 -4.60
C MET A 228 -32.41 18.28 -3.96
N MET A 229 -33.68 18.28 -4.35
CA MET A 229 -34.69 19.18 -3.79
C MET A 229 -35.05 18.73 -2.37
N PHE A 230 -35.33 19.69 -1.49
CA PHE A 230 -35.85 19.36 -0.17
C PHE A 230 -37.34 18.98 -0.25
N ASP A 231 -37.66 17.77 0.21
CA ASP A 231 -39.02 17.26 0.37
C ASP A 231 -39.59 17.58 1.77
N ASP A 232 -40.90 17.80 1.86
CA ASP A 232 -41.61 18.00 3.13
C ASP A 232 -41.56 16.76 4.03
N ASP A 233 -41.34 15.56 3.48
CA ASP A 233 -41.12 14.33 4.26
C ASP A 233 -39.84 14.39 5.11
N PHE A 234 -38.89 15.27 4.78
CA PHE A 234 -37.69 15.53 5.57
C PHE A 234 -37.88 16.57 6.67
N LYS A 235 -39.05 17.21 6.78
CA LYS A 235 -39.25 18.37 7.67
C LYS A 235 -39.00 18.09 9.16
N ASN A 236 -39.24 16.87 9.61
CA ASN A 236 -39.00 16.46 11.00
C ASN A 236 -37.68 15.69 11.17
N LYS A 237 -36.91 15.56 10.09
CA LYS A 237 -35.65 14.83 10.04
C LYS A 237 -34.48 15.80 10.29
N LYS A 238 -33.39 15.28 10.85
CA LYS A 238 -32.14 15.99 11.18
C LYS A 238 -30.98 15.50 10.32
N SER A 239 -30.10 16.42 9.97
CA SER A 239 -28.82 16.14 9.29
C SER A 239 -27.85 15.38 10.18
N ARG A 240 -26.72 14.97 9.59
CA ARG A 240 -25.66 14.22 10.25
C ARG A 240 -25.15 14.87 11.54
N TYR A 241 -25.02 16.20 11.56
CA TYR A 241 -24.51 16.94 12.72
C TYR A 241 -25.64 17.51 13.60
N GLY A 242 -26.89 17.13 13.34
CA GLY A 242 -28.04 17.39 14.19
C GLY A 242 -28.82 18.67 13.88
N ASN A 243 -28.43 19.42 12.85
CA ASN A 243 -29.15 20.60 12.37
C ASN A 243 -30.23 20.25 11.32
N ARG A 244 -30.64 21.25 10.53
CA ARG A 244 -31.67 21.13 9.50
C ARG A 244 -31.08 20.52 8.23
N LEU A 245 -31.87 19.66 7.58
CA LEU A 245 -31.56 19.07 6.27
C LEU A 245 -31.80 20.01 5.09
N ASP A 246 -32.39 21.19 5.28
CA ASP A 246 -32.63 22.14 4.19
C ASP A 246 -31.59 23.26 4.13
N VAL A 247 -31.02 23.45 2.94
CA VAL A 247 -30.22 24.61 2.58
C VAL A 247 -31.01 25.49 1.60
N ASN A 248 -31.07 26.79 1.88
CA ASN A 248 -31.80 27.74 1.05
C ASN A 248 -30.84 28.45 0.08
N ILE A 249 -31.05 28.28 -1.23
CA ILE A 249 -30.38 29.05 -2.28
C ILE A 249 -31.46 29.71 -3.14
N SER A 250 -31.37 31.02 -3.36
CA SER A 250 -32.23 31.74 -4.32
C SER A 250 -33.73 31.47 -4.13
N HIS A 251 -34.20 31.43 -2.88
CA HIS A 251 -35.58 31.13 -2.48
C HIS A 251 -36.08 29.70 -2.75
N GLN A 252 -35.18 28.77 -3.10
CA GLN A 252 -35.45 27.34 -3.19
C GLN A 252 -34.75 26.58 -2.06
N LYS A 253 -35.36 25.49 -1.61
CA LYS A 253 -34.82 24.60 -0.57
C LYS A 253 -34.25 23.33 -1.22
N TYR A 254 -33.03 22.99 -0.83
CA TYR A 254 -32.33 21.79 -1.25
C TYR A 254 -32.00 20.91 -0.06
N TYR A 255 -31.94 19.61 -0.29
CA TYR A 255 -31.53 18.64 0.71
C TYR A 255 -30.01 18.72 0.93
N SER A 256 -29.59 18.61 2.19
CA SER A 256 -28.19 18.53 2.58
C SER A 256 -28.02 17.65 3.81
N VAL A 257 -27.39 16.49 3.64
CA VAL A 257 -27.10 15.59 4.77
C VAL A 257 -25.96 16.12 5.65
N PHE A 258 -25.04 16.86 5.04
CA PHE A 258 -23.85 17.45 5.67
C PHE A 258 -24.04 18.92 6.08
N GLU A 259 -25.25 19.45 5.97
CA GLU A 259 -25.63 20.80 6.39
C GLU A 259 -25.05 21.92 5.53
N TYR A 260 -25.48 23.15 5.80
CA TYR A 260 -24.90 24.34 5.17
C TYR A 260 -23.41 24.43 5.54
N PRO A 261 -22.49 24.71 4.59
CA PRO A 261 -22.71 25.20 3.22
C PRO A 261 -22.59 24.12 2.11
N SER A 262 -22.94 22.88 2.42
CA SER A 262 -22.97 21.75 1.46
C SER A 262 -24.38 21.51 0.92
N ILE A 263 -24.50 21.01 -0.31
CA ILE A 263 -25.77 20.56 -0.92
C ILE A 263 -25.54 19.24 -1.65
N ASP A 264 -26.45 18.29 -1.44
CA ASP A 264 -26.40 16.97 -2.05
C ASP A 264 -26.78 17.02 -3.53
N LEU A 265 -26.05 16.25 -4.34
CA LEU A 265 -26.30 16.06 -5.75
C LEU A 265 -27.39 15.01 -5.96
N ASP A 266 -28.27 15.23 -6.95
CA ASP A 266 -29.13 14.15 -7.45
C ASP A 266 -28.28 13.22 -8.35
N LEU A 267 -27.71 12.18 -7.75
CA LEU A 267 -26.86 11.20 -8.43
C LEU A 267 -27.64 10.23 -9.35
N THR A 268 -28.97 10.26 -9.31
CA THR A 268 -29.82 9.52 -10.26
C THR A 268 -30.00 10.26 -11.59
N SER A 269 -29.73 11.57 -11.59
CA SER A 269 -29.82 12.41 -12.79
C SER A 269 -28.72 12.09 -13.79
N SER A 270 -29.11 11.76 -15.03
CA SER A 270 -28.18 11.55 -16.14
C SER A 270 -27.27 12.77 -16.42
N GLU A 271 -27.76 13.99 -16.15
CA GLU A 271 -26.96 15.22 -16.27
C GLU A 271 -25.83 15.25 -15.23
N THR A 272 -26.17 14.98 -13.97
CA THR A 272 -25.22 14.93 -12.86
C THR A 272 -24.19 13.81 -13.07
N GLN A 273 -24.64 12.61 -13.44
CA GLN A 273 -23.75 11.48 -13.74
C GLN A 273 -22.77 11.81 -14.86
N LYS A 274 -23.24 12.46 -15.94
CA LYS A 274 -22.37 12.90 -17.04
C LYS A 274 -21.29 13.87 -16.54
N ALA A 275 -21.64 14.85 -15.69
CA ALA A 275 -20.68 15.79 -15.13
C ALA A 275 -19.62 15.09 -14.26
N ILE A 276 -20.00 14.07 -13.49
CA ILE A 276 -19.10 13.25 -12.68
C ILE A 276 -18.22 12.35 -13.54
N PHE A 277 -18.78 11.71 -14.57
CA PHE A 277 -17.99 10.90 -15.50
C PHE A 277 -16.96 11.75 -16.21
N ASP A 278 -17.29 12.99 -16.58
CA ASP A 278 -16.34 13.95 -17.12
C ASP A 278 -15.19 14.29 -16.15
N VAL A 279 -15.40 14.22 -14.83
CA VAL A 279 -14.35 14.34 -13.80
C VAL A 279 -13.45 13.11 -13.80
N ILE A 280 -14.06 11.92 -13.80
CA ILE A 280 -13.31 10.66 -13.83
C ILE A 280 -12.44 10.60 -15.08
N HIS A 281 -13.00 10.91 -16.26
CA HIS A 281 -12.25 10.97 -17.51
C HIS A 281 -11.10 11.96 -17.48
N PHE A 282 -11.30 13.13 -16.86
CA PHE A 282 -10.25 14.13 -16.69
C PHE A 282 -9.06 13.57 -15.90
N TRP A 283 -9.31 13.00 -14.72
CA TRP A 283 -8.22 12.50 -13.89
C TRP A 283 -7.56 11.23 -14.45
N MET A 284 -8.33 10.33 -15.06
CA MET A 284 -7.78 9.17 -15.77
C MET A 284 -6.85 9.60 -16.91
N LYS A 285 -7.15 10.70 -17.59
CA LYS A 285 -6.29 11.30 -18.62
C LYS A 285 -5.03 11.95 -18.02
N GLU A 286 -5.13 12.61 -16.87
CA GLU A 286 -3.96 13.13 -16.13
C GLU A 286 -3.02 12.00 -15.67
N GLY A 287 -3.55 10.80 -15.46
CA GLY A 287 -2.75 9.58 -15.33
C GLY A 287 -2.86 8.85 -13.99
N ILE A 288 -3.87 9.15 -13.17
CA ILE A 288 -4.12 8.43 -11.91
C ILE A 288 -4.39 6.95 -12.16
N ASP A 289 -4.10 6.08 -11.19
CA ASP A 289 -4.22 4.62 -11.30
C ASP A 289 -5.51 4.06 -10.73
N GLY A 290 -6.40 4.91 -10.26
CA GLY A 290 -7.69 4.53 -9.72
C GLY A 290 -8.31 5.63 -8.88
N ILE A 291 -9.51 5.38 -8.39
CA ILE A 291 -10.23 6.29 -7.51
C ILE A 291 -10.76 5.55 -6.28
N LEU A 292 -10.89 6.27 -5.17
CA LEU A 292 -11.67 5.88 -4.02
C LEU A 292 -12.92 6.76 -3.97
N LEU A 293 -14.09 6.13 -3.98
CA LEU A 293 -15.37 6.80 -3.76
C LEU A 293 -15.62 6.83 -2.25
N ASP A 294 -15.57 8.03 -1.67
CA ASP A 294 -15.78 8.24 -0.24
C ASP A 294 -17.25 8.55 0.06
N ASN A 295 -17.67 8.31 1.30
CA ASN A 295 -19.06 8.46 1.75
C ASN A 295 -20.09 7.75 0.85
N ALA A 296 -19.70 6.63 0.23
CA ALA A 296 -20.57 5.94 -0.74
C ALA A 296 -21.88 5.41 -0.15
N ALA A 297 -21.94 5.24 1.18
CA ALA A 297 -23.19 4.88 1.85
C ALA A 297 -24.26 5.97 1.72
N PHE A 298 -23.88 7.25 1.52
CA PHE A 298 -24.76 8.41 1.49
C PHE A 298 -25.27 8.79 0.09
N PHE A 299 -24.70 8.21 -0.98
CA PHE A 299 -24.85 8.68 -2.37
C PHE A 299 -26.27 8.85 -2.92
N VAL A 300 -27.22 7.96 -2.61
CA VAL A 300 -28.57 8.04 -3.17
C VAL A 300 -29.61 7.84 -2.09
N GLU A 301 -30.47 8.84 -1.97
CA GLU A 301 -31.72 8.80 -1.23
C GLU A 301 -32.84 8.31 -2.19
N GLU A 302 -33.66 7.34 -1.77
CA GLU A 302 -34.75 6.76 -2.56
C GLU A 302 -36.12 7.11 -1.93
N GLU A 303 -37.24 6.99 -2.67
CA GLU A 303 -38.56 7.05 -2.01
C GLU A 303 -38.77 5.77 -1.18
N GLU A 304 -39.25 5.89 0.06
CA GLU A 304 -39.58 4.72 0.87
C GLU A 304 -40.77 3.97 0.22
N GLU A 305 -40.53 2.82 -0.40
CA GLU A 305 -41.60 1.93 -0.84
C GLU A 305 -42.39 1.45 0.41
N GLU A 306 -43.71 1.68 0.42
CA GLU A 306 -44.62 1.18 1.47
C GLU A 306 -44.45 -0.35 1.61
N GLY A 307 -43.85 -0.79 2.71
CA GLY A 307 -43.70 -2.21 3.05
C GLY A 307 -42.28 -2.78 2.89
N THR A 308 -41.32 -2.03 2.36
CA THR A 308 -39.90 -2.40 2.41
C THR A 308 -39.19 -1.67 3.55
N GLN A 309 -39.56 -2.00 4.79
CA GLN A 309 -38.55 -1.88 5.85
C GLN A 309 -37.44 -2.86 5.48
N SER A 310 -36.28 -2.34 5.07
CA SER A 310 -35.07 -3.13 5.06
C SER A 310 -34.96 -3.78 6.44
N ASN A 311 -34.79 -5.10 6.51
CA ASN A 311 -34.48 -5.84 7.74
C ASN A 311 -33.11 -5.47 8.32
N LEU A 312 -32.64 -4.22 8.14
CA LEU A 312 -31.56 -3.64 8.92
C LEU A 312 -32.11 -3.44 10.33
N SER A 313 -31.44 -4.04 11.30
CA SER A 313 -31.84 -4.06 12.71
C SER A 313 -32.28 -2.66 13.17
N SER A 314 -33.45 -2.60 13.81
CA SER A 314 -34.18 -1.39 14.14
C SER A 314 -33.37 -0.33 14.92
N THR A 315 -32.29 -0.70 15.60
CA THR A 315 -31.43 0.24 16.34
C THR A 315 -30.55 1.17 15.48
N TRP A 316 -30.20 0.81 14.24
CA TRP A 316 -29.31 1.63 13.39
C TRP A 316 -30.07 2.81 12.74
N LEU A 317 -31.26 2.54 12.19
CA LEU A 317 -32.17 3.58 11.67
C LEU A 317 -32.83 4.39 12.80
N GLU A 318 -33.07 3.82 13.99
CA GLU A 318 -33.68 4.55 15.10
C GLU A 318 -32.82 5.73 15.60
N ASN A 319 -31.48 5.64 15.47
CA ASN A 319 -30.54 6.66 15.98
C ASN A 319 -30.04 7.66 14.92
N CYS A 320 -30.16 7.33 13.63
CA CYS A 320 -29.93 8.24 12.49
C CYS A 320 -31.08 8.11 11.45
N PRO A 321 -32.34 8.41 11.81
CA PRO A 321 -33.54 8.08 11.02
C PRO A 321 -33.71 8.82 9.69
N ASN A 322 -32.69 9.56 9.26
CA ASN A 322 -32.83 10.69 8.37
C ASN A 322 -31.99 10.63 7.10
N SER A 323 -30.97 9.78 7.07
CA SER A 323 -30.19 9.48 5.88
C SER A 323 -30.50 8.08 5.43
N GLN A 324 -30.89 7.93 4.18
CA GLN A 324 -31.08 6.62 3.59
C GLN A 324 -29.72 6.05 3.18
N LEU A 325 -29.01 5.45 4.14
CA LEU A 325 -27.74 4.84 3.81
C LEU A 325 -27.92 3.48 3.14
N TYR A 326 -26.93 3.08 2.36
CA TYR A 326 -26.84 1.74 1.75
C TYR A 326 -28.04 1.41 0.85
N ARG A 327 -28.38 2.30 -0.08
CA ARG A 327 -29.46 2.13 -1.05
C ARG A 327 -29.00 1.53 -2.38
N ASN A 328 -29.90 0.84 -3.06
CA ASN A 328 -29.57 0.17 -4.33
C ASN A 328 -29.17 1.19 -5.40
N GLY A 329 -29.74 2.39 -5.37
CA GLY A 329 -29.32 3.54 -6.18
C GLY A 329 -27.84 3.87 -6.03
N SER A 330 -27.28 3.78 -4.82
CA SER A 330 -25.84 3.99 -4.58
C SER A 330 -25.01 2.94 -5.33
N VAL A 331 -25.43 1.66 -5.31
CA VAL A 331 -24.74 0.60 -6.08
C VAL A 331 -24.84 0.85 -7.58
N LYS A 332 -26.02 1.23 -8.09
CA LYS A 332 -26.21 1.56 -9.52
C LYS A 332 -25.34 2.74 -9.95
N PHE A 333 -25.17 3.75 -9.10
CA PHE A 333 -24.27 4.87 -9.40
C PHE A 333 -22.80 4.40 -9.46
N VAL A 334 -22.36 3.59 -8.49
CA VAL A 334 -21.01 3.00 -8.50
C VAL A 334 -20.81 2.06 -9.69
N GLU A 335 -21.83 1.32 -10.10
CA GLU A 335 -21.83 0.49 -11.31
C GLU A 335 -21.59 1.35 -12.55
N GLY A 336 -22.28 2.49 -12.69
CA GLY A 336 -22.04 3.44 -13.79
C GLY A 336 -20.60 3.97 -13.81
N VAL A 337 -20.04 4.29 -12.63
CA VAL A 337 -18.62 4.65 -12.50
C VAL A 337 -17.70 3.51 -12.95
N ARG A 338 -18.00 2.27 -12.54
CA ARG A 338 -17.24 1.07 -12.94
C ARG A 338 -17.28 0.86 -14.44
N GLU A 339 -18.43 1.03 -15.08
CA GLU A 339 -18.58 0.92 -16.54
C GLU A 339 -17.72 1.94 -17.28
N GLU A 340 -17.72 3.21 -16.86
CA GLU A 340 -16.89 4.25 -17.46
C GLU A 340 -15.39 3.94 -17.31
N MET A 341 -14.97 3.51 -16.12
CA MET A 341 -13.60 3.09 -15.90
C MET A 341 -13.23 1.86 -16.74
N ASN A 342 -14.15 0.91 -16.94
CA ASN A 342 -13.92 -0.27 -17.78
C ASN A 342 -13.71 0.09 -19.25
N LYS A 343 -14.42 1.08 -19.78
CA LYS A 343 -14.17 1.63 -21.12
C LYS A 343 -12.73 2.13 -21.23
N TRP A 344 -12.28 2.89 -20.23
CA TRP A 344 -10.91 3.39 -20.20
C TRP A 344 -9.85 2.28 -20.09
N ILE A 345 -10.06 1.27 -19.23
CA ILE A 345 -9.17 0.11 -19.10
C ILE A 345 -9.05 -0.62 -20.44
N LYS A 346 -10.17 -0.83 -21.13
CA LYS A 346 -10.20 -1.50 -22.43
C LYS A 346 -9.38 -0.74 -23.48
N ASP A 347 -9.54 0.58 -23.54
CA ASP A 347 -8.88 1.41 -24.56
C ASP A 347 -7.38 1.62 -24.29
N SER A 348 -7.00 1.72 -23.02
CA SER A 348 -5.62 1.98 -22.60
C SER A 348 -4.76 0.73 -22.37
N GLY A 349 -5.40 -0.41 -22.08
CA GLY A 349 -4.75 -1.62 -21.58
C GLY A 349 -4.13 -1.51 -20.19
N LYS A 350 -4.38 -0.45 -19.42
CA LYS A 350 -3.83 -0.30 -18.06
C LYS A 350 -4.89 -0.60 -17.00
N GLU A 351 -4.50 -1.36 -15.99
CA GLU A 351 -5.31 -1.66 -14.81
C GLU A 351 -5.66 -0.38 -14.04
N LYS A 352 -6.90 -0.25 -13.58
CA LYS A 352 -7.38 0.87 -12.74
C LYS A 352 -8.20 0.34 -11.57
N LEU A 353 -7.87 0.80 -10.36
CA LEU A 353 -8.55 0.43 -9.13
C LEU A 353 -9.82 1.29 -8.93
N LEU A 354 -10.97 0.66 -8.70
CA LEU A 354 -12.13 1.30 -8.10
C LEU A 354 -12.27 0.84 -6.64
N ALA A 355 -11.97 1.74 -5.71
CA ALA A 355 -12.16 1.53 -4.28
C ALA A 355 -13.43 2.24 -3.78
N VAL A 356 -14.06 1.69 -2.75
CA VAL A 356 -15.22 2.28 -2.08
C VAL A 356 -14.96 2.37 -0.58
N ASN A 357 -15.16 3.56 -0.02
CA ASN A 357 -15.30 3.77 1.41
C ASN A 357 -16.74 4.18 1.70
N SER A 358 -17.41 3.42 2.57
CA SER A 358 -18.79 3.74 2.97
C SER A 358 -18.90 5.06 3.75
N GLY A 359 -17.77 5.59 4.23
CA GLY A 359 -17.74 6.76 5.10
C GLY A 359 -17.99 6.39 6.56
N ASP A 360 -17.94 7.39 7.44
CA ASP A 360 -18.41 7.20 8.80
C ASP A 360 -19.93 7.29 8.83
N THR A 361 -20.62 6.19 9.09
CA THR A 361 -22.09 6.15 9.16
C THR A 361 -22.65 6.58 10.53
N GLY A 362 -21.81 7.01 11.48
CA GLY A 362 -22.25 7.45 12.82
C GLY A 362 -22.77 6.33 13.75
N CYS A 363 -23.15 5.19 13.18
CA CYS A 363 -23.69 4.02 13.88
C CYS A 363 -22.96 2.73 13.47
N GLY A 364 -22.77 1.86 14.47
CA GLY A 364 -21.92 0.68 14.44
C GLY A 364 -22.62 -0.55 13.94
N VAL A 365 -21.85 -1.50 13.41
CA VAL A 365 -22.42 -2.64 12.68
C VAL A 365 -23.10 -3.60 13.64
N GLY A 366 -24.41 -3.74 13.47
CA GLY A 366 -25.21 -4.83 14.02
C GLY A 366 -25.57 -5.90 12.99
N ASP A 367 -25.36 -5.65 11.69
CA ASP A 367 -25.95 -6.47 10.64
C ASP A 367 -25.01 -7.56 10.09
N ASN A 368 -25.62 -8.67 9.69
CA ASN A 368 -24.97 -9.76 8.98
C ASN A 368 -25.83 -10.18 7.77
N PRO A 369 -25.34 -10.09 6.52
CA PRO A 369 -24.03 -9.59 6.12
C PRO A 369 -23.82 -8.10 6.43
N ASP A 370 -22.57 -7.64 6.45
CA ASP A 370 -22.26 -6.21 6.62
C ASP A 370 -22.78 -5.41 5.40
N PRO A 371 -23.55 -4.32 5.58
CA PRO A 371 -24.13 -3.55 4.48
C PRO A 371 -23.11 -3.03 3.47
N MET A 372 -21.85 -2.81 3.86
CA MET A 372 -20.80 -2.38 2.93
C MET A 372 -20.58 -3.37 1.77
N LEU A 373 -20.92 -4.66 1.97
CA LEU A 373 -20.77 -5.70 0.96
C LEU A 373 -21.72 -5.54 -0.23
N MET A 374 -22.69 -4.62 -0.18
CA MET A 374 -23.52 -4.32 -1.35
C MET A 374 -22.70 -3.84 -2.56
N PHE A 375 -21.50 -3.28 -2.33
CA PHE A 375 -20.61 -2.82 -3.39
C PHE A 375 -19.68 -3.91 -3.94
N ARG A 376 -19.77 -5.16 -3.46
CA ARG A 376 -18.79 -6.23 -3.76
C ARG A 376 -18.68 -6.61 -5.23
N ASP A 377 -19.78 -6.46 -5.97
CA ASP A 377 -19.86 -6.84 -7.38
C ASP A 377 -19.45 -5.69 -8.32
N VAL A 378 -19.30 -4.47 -7.78
CA VAL A 378 -18.99 -3.26 -8.55
C VAL A 378 -17.64 -2.63 -8.21
N ALA A 379 -17.08 -2.91 -7.03
CA ALA A 379 -15.80 -2.36 -6.56
C ALA A 379 -14.68 -3.42 -6.49
N ASP A 380 -13.45 -3.00 -6.74
CA ASP A 380 -12.25 -3.85 -6.63
C ASP A 380 -11.74 -3.95 -5.17
N LEU A 381 -12.04 -2.94 -4.35
CA LEU A 381 -11.65 -2.82 -2.95
C LEU A 381 -12.75 -2.11 -2.15
N ILE A 382 -13.17 -2.67 -1.01
CA ILE A 382 -14.12 -2.04 -0.08
C ILE A 382 -13.43 -1.82 1.26
N ILE A 383 -13.36 -0.58 1.74
CA ILE A 383 -12.72 -0.24 3.01
C ILE A 383 -13.51 -0.89 4.15
N SER A 384 -12.86 -1.82 4.84
CA SER A 384 -13.39 -2.50 6.00
C SER A 384 -13.24 -1.65 7.25
N ARG A 385 -14.35 -1.43 7.95
CA ARG A 385 -14.41 -0.74 9.25
C ARG A 385 -14.35 -1.71 10.44
N GLU A 386 -13.94 -2.96 10.22
CA GLU A 386 -13.84 -3.96 11.29
C GLU A 386 -12.71 -3.64 12.27
N PHE A 387 -11.62 -3.07 11.75
CA PHE A 387 -10.38 -2.87 12.48
C PHE A 387 -10.15 -1.41 12.85
N VAL A 388 -11.15 -0.53 12.71
CA VAL A 388 -11.04 0.88 13.08
C VAL A 388 -11.63 1.11 14.46
N TRP A 389 -11.16 2.15 15.15
CA TRP A 389 -11.67 2.50 16.47
C TRP A 389 -13.09 3.07 16.39
N GLY A 390 -13.88 2.81 17.43
CA GLY A 390 -15.21 3.42 17.57
C GLY A 390 -16.07 3.18 16.35
N ARG A 391 -16.27 1.90 15.96
CA ARG A 391 -17.15 1.44 14.88
C ARG A 391 -18.59 1.87 15.14
N GLY A 392 -18.89 3.17 15.05
CA GLY A 392 -20.19 3.83 15.14
C GLY A 392 -20.95 3.77 16.47
N GLU A 393 -20.36 4.05 17.63
CA GLU A 393 -21.20 4.41 18.80
C GLU A 393 -20.52 5.52 19.59
N LYS A 394 -21.23 6.64 19.81
CA LYS A 394 -20.70 7.81 20.54
C LYS A 394 -20.59 7.56 22.05
N GLU A 395 -21.40 6.67 22.61
CA GLU A 395 -21.64 6.64 24.07
C GLU A 395 -21.28 5.34 24.80
N ARG A 396 -21.11 4.21 24.10
CA ARG A 396 -20.60 2.98 24.75
C ARG A 396 -19.20 2.71 24.25
N GLU A 397 -18.26 2.64 25.18
CA GLU A 397 -17.09 1.78 24.98
C GLU A 397 -17.67 0.39 24.73
N LEU A 398 -17.81 0.00 23.47
CA LEU A 398 -18.08 -1.37 23.13
C LEU A 398 -16.93 -2.17 23.74
N THR A 399 -17.20 -2.84 24.85
CA THR A 399 -16.35 -3.87 25.45
C THR A 399 -16.38 -5.11 24.58
N PHE A 400 -16.20 -4.93 23.28
CA PHE A 400 -16.02 -5.96 22.30
C PHE A 400 -14.52 -6.19 22.14
N ASN A 401 -13.91 -6.64 23.22
CA ASN A 401 -12.47 -6.85 23.30
C ASN A 401 -12.00 -8.07 22.46
N GLN A 402 -12.86 -8.68 21.63
CA GLN A 402 -12.59 -9.89 20.84
C GLN A 402 -13.22 -9.95 19.41
N THR A 403 -13.95 -8.95 18.90
CA THR A 403 -14.80 -9.18 17.69
C THR A 403 -14.25 -8.81 16.32
N ALA A 404 -13.29 -7.91 16.16
CA ALA A 404 -12.87 -7.51 14.80
C ALA A 404 -12.43 -8.72 13.95
N LEU A 405 -11.59 -9.58 14.55
CA LEU A 405 -11.18 -10.84 13.91
C LEU A 405 -12.34 -11.84 13.82
N GLN A 406 -13.16 -12.00 14.86
CA GLN A 406 -14.31 -12.92 14.85
C GLN A 406 -15.33 -12.55 13.76
N LYS A 407 -15.67 -11.28 13.62
CA LYS A 407 -16.52 -10.76 12.55
C LYS A 407 -15.84 -10.93 11.21
N TYR A 408 -14.54 -10.63 11.10
CA TYR A 408 -13.77 -10.88 9.88
C TYR A 408 -13.85 -12.36 9.44
N LEU A 409 -13.81 -13.30 10.39
CA LEU A 409 -13.89 -14.73 10.13
C LEU A 409 -15.26 -15.18 9.60
N THR A 410 -16.33 -14.41 9.85
CA THR A 410 -17.67 -14.69 9.30
C THR A 410 -17.78 -14.41 7.79
N TYR A 411 -16.87 -13.62 7.22
CA TYR A 411 -16.85 -13.33 5.80
C TYR A 411 -16.45 -14.56 4.97
N THR A 412 -17.01 -14.65 3.77
CA THR A 412 -16.60 -15.67 2.79
C THR A 412 -15.20 -15.37 2.27
N ASP A 413 -14.53 -16.37 1.68
CA ASP A 413 -13.20 -16.15 1.09
C ASP A 413 -13.24 -15.13 -0.06
N SER A 414 -14.32 -15.10 -0.85
CA SER A 414 -14.52 -14.09 -1.89
C SER A 414 -14.69 -12.68 -1.32
N ASP A 415 -15.41 -12.51 -0.20
CA ASP A 415 -15.53 -11.21 0.45
C ASP A 415 -14.15 -10.74 0.94
N LYS A 416 -13.38 -11.64 1.60
CA LYS A 416 -12.05 -11.33 2.13
C LYS A 416 -11.08 -10.85 1.05
N GLU A 417 -11.21 -11.30 -0.20
CA GLU A 417 -10.34 -10.88 -1.31
C GLU A 417 -10.50 -9.42 -1.73
N ILE A 418 -11.62 -8.78 -1.39
CA ILE A 418 -11.91 -7.38 -1.76
C ILE A 418 -11.89 -6.44 -0.55
N LEU A 419 -11.79 -6.95 0.67
CA LEU A 419 -11.77 -6.11 1.87
C LEU A 419 -10.43 -5.36 2.00
N GLY A 420 -10.52 -4.04 1.94
CA GLY A 420 -9.48 -3.10 2.33
C GLY A 420 -9.33 -3.07 3.85
N LEU A 421 -8.33 -3.76 4.39
CA LEU A 421 -8.13 -3.86 5.83
C LEU A 421 -7.31 -2.68 6.34
N THR A 422 -7.89 -1.87 7.23
CA THR A 422 -7.22 -0.69 7.78
C THR A 422 -7.64 -0.43 9.23
N THR A 423 -6.80 0.25 9.99
CA THR A 423 -7.07 0.64 11.38
C THR A 423 -7.54 2.08 11.54
N SER A 424 -7.55 2.86 10.47
CA SER A 424 -7.99 4.25 10.46
C SER A 424 -8.39 4.67 9.03
N THR A 425 -9.22 5.70 8.91
CA THR A 425 -9.68 6.26 7.64
C THR A 425 -9.64 7.78 7.72
N VAL A 426 -10.02 8.47 6.64
CA VAL A 426 -10.22 9.94 6.67
C VAL A 426 -11.29 10.39 7.66
N HIS A 427 -12.23 9.52 8.05
CA HIS A 427 -13.28 9.85 9.02
C HIS A 427 -13.04 9.27 10.41
N ILE A 428 -12.07 8.36 10.57
CA ILE A 428 -11.84 7.65 11.83
C ILE A 428 -10.35 7.70 12.18
N PRO A 429 -9.97 8.44 13.24
CA PRO A 429 -8.57 8.76 13.51
C PRO A 429 -7.73 7.56 13.95
N PRO A 430 -6.41 7.62 13.75
CA PRO A 430 -5.47 6.69 14.37
C PRO A 430 -5.60 6.71 15.89
N TYR A 431 -5.58 5.53 16.51
CA TYR A 431 -5.83 5.37 17.94
C TYR A 431 -4.76 4.53 18.67
N GLY A 432 -3.68 4.15 17.98
CA GLY A 432 -2.55 3.42 18.56
C GLY A 432 -2.87 1.99 19.05
N ASP A 433 -3.25 1.09 18.13
CA ASP A 433 -3.30 -0.36 18.39
C ASP A 433 -2.39 -1.14 17.42
N THR A 434 -1.16 -1.35 17.87
CA THR A 434 -0.13 -2.12 17.14
C THR A 434 -0.56 -3.56 16.83
N LEU A 435 -1.31 -4.21 17.73
CA LEU A 435 -1.74 -5.60 17.52
C LEU A 435 -2.74 -5.67 16.37
N GLN A 436 -3.67 -4.71 16.32
CA GLN A 436 -4.66 -4.65 15.27
C GLN A 436 -4.04 -4.27 13.92
N LEU A 437 -3.10 -3.32 13.89
CA LEU A 437 -2.34 -3.00 12.67
C LEU A 437 -1.63 -4.25 12.14
N ALA A 438 -0.92 -4.98 13.01
CA ALA A 438 -0.25 -6.21 12.61
C ALA A 438 -1.24 -7.27 12.08
N THR A 439 -2.42 -7.37 12.70
CA THR A 439 -3.49 -8.25 12.25
C THR A 439 -3.90 -7.93 10.80
N THR A 440 -4.15 -6.66 10.46
CA THR A 440 -4.52 -6.27 9.08
C THR A 440 -3.47 -6.65 8.04
N LEU A 441 -2.17 -6.63 8.42
CA LEU A 441 -1.07 -7.01 7.53
C LEU A 441 -0.87 -8.52 7.40
N LEU A 442 -1.42 -9.33 8.32
CA LEU A 442 -1.24 -10.77 8.40
C LEU A 442 -2.46 -11.58 7.94
N LEU A 443 -3.64 -10.95 7.85
CA LEU A 443 -4.84 -11.58 7.32
C LEU A 443 -4.85 -11.64 5.78
N PRO A 444 -5.64 -12.57 5.20
CA PRO A 444 -6.10 -12.44 3.81
C PRO A 444 -6.79 -11.08 3.58
N GLY A 445 -6.75 -10.56 2.36
CA GLY A 445 -7.34 -9.26 2.00
C GLY A 445 -6.32 -8.20 1.60
N LEU A 446 -6.74 -6.94 1.58
CA LEU A 446 -6.01 -5.84 0.96
C LEU A 446 -5.58 -4.83 2.04
N PRO A 447 -4.38 -4.95 2.62
CA PRO A 447 -3.99 -4.05 3.70
C PRO A 447 -3.77 -2.62 3.19
N VAL A 448 -4.33 -1.66 3.91
CA VAL A 448 -4.18 -0.23 3.70
C VAL A 448 -3.74 0.40 5.02
N ILE A 449 -2.50 0.88 5.07
CA ILE A 449 -1.96 1.58 6.23
C ILE A 449 -2.38 3.05 6.13
N TYR A 450 -3.03 3.59 7.14
CA TYR A 450 -3.33 5.02 7.21
C TYR A 450 -2.16 5.76 7.88
N TYR A 451 -1.76 6.93 7.36
CA TYR A 451 -0.58 7.63 7.83
C TYR A 451 -0.59 7.89 9.35
N GLY A 452 0.56 7.67 9.99
CA GLY A 452 0.73 7.76 11.44
C GLY A 452 0.44 6.44 12.17
N THR A 453 -0.37 5.53 11.61
CA THR A 453 -0.59 4.22 12.26
C THR A 453 0.69 3.38 12.30
N GLU A 454 1.57 3.53 11.31
CA GLU A 454 2.85 2.81 11.22
C GLU A 454 3.87 3.17 12.31
N ILE A 455 3.67 4.29 12.98
CA ILE A 455 4.44 4.75 14.16
C ILE A 455 3.56 4.80 15.42
N ASP A 456 2.39 4.14 15.39
CA ASP A 456 1.47 4.00 16.52
C ASP A 456 0.97 5.35 17.08
N VAL A 457 0.70 6.32 16.19
CA VAL A 457 0.06 7.58 16.58
C VAL A 457 -1.34 7.29 17.17
N ASN A 458 -1.63 7.94 18.29
CA ASN A 458 -2.95 8.01 18.87
C ASN A 458 -3.45 9.47 18.88
N ARG A 459 -4.61 9.70 18.27
CA ARG A 459 -5.24 11.02 18.16
C ARG A 459 -6.60 11.10 18.87
N VAL A 460 -6.99 10.07 19.61
CA VAL A 460 -8.28 10.03 20.34
C VAL A 460 -8.13 10.34 21.84
N THR A 461 -6.90 10.62 22.30
CA THR A 461 -6.56 10.91 23.70
C THR A 461 -6.83 12.35 24.13
N SER A 462 -7.06 13.26 23.18
CA SER A 462 -7.16 14.69 23.43
C SER A 462 -8.20 15.34 22.54
N GLN A 463 -8.77 16.44 23.05
CA GLN A 463 -9.71 17.31 22.33
C GLN A 463 -9.05 18.68 22.13
N TYR A 464 -7.79 18.70 21.67
CA TYR A 464 -7.08 19.93 21.32
C TYR A 464 -6.94 20.07 19.80
N LEU A 465 -7.52 21.12 19.22
CA LEU A 465 -7.40 21.43 17.79
C LEU A 465 -6.31 22.50 17.60
N PRO A 466 -5.21 22.21 16.90
CA PRO A 466 -4.17 23.21 16.70
C PRO A 466 -4.65 24.38 15.84
N GLU A 467 -4.48 25.61 16.33
CA GLU A 467 -4.80 26.85 15.59
C GLU A 467 -3.60 27.38 14.77
N SER A 468 -2.37 27.04 15.16
CA SER A 468 -1.13 27.60 14.62
C SER A 468 -0.43 26.73 13.56
N ILE A 469 -0.98 25.55 13.28
CA ILE A 469 -0.53 24.57 12.30
C ILE A 469 -1.76 23.86 11.74
N TYR A 470 -1.68 23.26 10.55
CA TYR A 470 -2.80 22.51 9.96
C TYR A 470 -3.54 21.63 10.99
N PRO A 471 -4.89 21.69 11.04
CA PRO A 471 -5.79 22.39 10.12
C PRO A 471 -6.02 23.89 10.40
N LYS A 472 -5.29 24.49 11.35
CA LYS A 472 -5.42 25.90 11.79
C LYS A 472 -6.81 26.23 12.32
N GLY A 473 -7.33 25.37 13.20
CA GLY A 473 -8.63 25.55 13.84
C GLY A 473 -9.84 25.23 12.95
N LYS A 474 -9.66 24.85 11.68
CA LYS A 474 -10.77 24.45 10.81
C LYS A 474 -11.31 23.07 11.20
N SER A 475 -12.62 22.89 11.09
CA SER A 475 -13.34 21.62 11.26
C SER A 475 -14.28 21.36 10.08
N TYR A 476 -14.89 20.17 10.05
CA TYR A 476 -15.93 19.80 9.07
C TYR A 476 -17.29 20.29 9.54
N ASN A 477 -18.00 21.12 8.77
CA ASN A 477 -19.40 21.51 8.98
C ASN A 477 -19.77 21.80 10.47
N ASP A 478 -18.90 22.53 11.18
CA ASP A 478 -19.05 22.83 12.62
C ASP A 478 -19.28 21.60 13.51
N GLU A 479 -18.73 20.44 13.11
CA GLU A 479 -18.87 19.20 13.87
C GLU A 479 -18.38 19.39 15.31
N PRO A 480 -19.08 18.81 16.31
CA PRO A 480 -18.59 18.83 17.68
C PRO A 480 -17.19 18.23 17.74
N PHE A 481 -16.25 19.01 18.29
CA PHE A 481 -14.88 18.56 18.41
C PHE A 481 -14.72 17.64 19.63
N ASP A 482 -14.91 16.34 19.40
CA ASP A 482 -14.70 15.28 20.37
C ASP A 482 -13.79 14.17 19.82
N LYS A 483 -13.62 13.08 20.57
CA LYS A 483 -12.76 11.95 20.19
C LYS A 483 -13.18 11.21 18.92
N TYR A 484 -14.39 11.46 18.40
CA TYR A 484 -14.94 10.90 17.17
C TYR A 484 -14.92 11.91 16.00
N SER A 485 -14.41 13.13 16.22
CA SER A 485 -14.34 14.15 15.18
C SER A 485 -13.42 13.71 14.03
N SER A 486 -13.90 13.85 12.80
CA SER A 486 -13.18 13.43 11.60
C SER A 486 -11.88 14.23 11.44
N VAL A 487 -11.85 15.48 11.90
CA VAL A 487 -10.64 16.34 11.87
C VAL A 487 -9.42 15.68 12.52
N LEU A 488 -9.61 14.81 13.52
CA LEU A 488 -8.53 14.08 14.17
C LEU A 488 -7.76 13.19 13.19
N SER A 489 -8.41 12.69 12.13
CA SER A 489 -7.78 11.91 11.07
C SER A 489 -6.82 12.74 10.19
N HIS A 490 -6.85 14.07 10.31
CA HIS A 490 -6.14 15.03 9.47
C HIS A 490 -5.03 15.78 10.22
N MET A 491 -4.64 15.34 11.43
CA MET A 491 -3.57 16.03 12.17
C MET A 491 -2.19 15.85 11.51
N PRO A 492 -1.25 16.80 11.67
CA PRO A 492 0.08 16.75 11.05
C PRO A 492 0.86 15.46 11.34
N MET A 493 1.58 14.96 10.34
CA MET A 493 2.45 13.78 10.45
C MET A 493 3.65 14.10 11.37
N PRO A 494 3.88 13.33 12.45
CA PRO A 494 4.98 13.58 13.37
C PRO A 494 6.30 13.00 12.85
N TRP A 495 6.95 13.73 11.94
CA TRP A 495 8.26 13.35 11.41
C TRP A 495 9.38 13.43 12.45
N ASP A 496 9.35 14.48 13.26
CA ASP A 496 10.28 14.74 14.37
C ASP A 496 9.54 15.48 15.50
N PHE A 497 10.18 15.60 16.67
CA PHE A 497 9.56 16.21 17.85
C PHE A 497 9.41 17.74 17.78
N ASN A 498 10.25 18.43 17.01
CA ASN A 498 10.25 19.88 16.90
C ASN A 498 9.39 20.37 15.71
N GLY A 499 9.01 19.47 14.81
CA GLY A 499 8.21 19.77 13.62
C GLY A 499 9.02 20.30 12.43
N MET A 500 10.35 20.40 12.53
CA MET A 500 11.20 20.98 11.47
C MET A 500 11.18 20.15 10.18
N ARG A 501 10.95 18.84 10.28
CA ARG A 501 10.79 17.93 9.13
C ARG A 501 9.36 17.95 8.57
N PHE A 502 8.37 18.32 9.37
CA PHE A 502 7.03 18.61 8.85
C PHE A 502 7.06 19.92 8.07
N SER A 503 7.61 20.99 8.65
CA SER A 503 7.80 22.29 7.99
C SER A 503 9.09 22.96 8.48
N ALA A 504 9.94 23.36 7.54
CA ALA A 504 11.24 23.97 7.84
C ALA A 504 11.12 25.36 8.52
N THR A 505 9.94 25.98 8.50
CA THR A 505 9.71 27.30 9.14
C THR A 505 9.38 27.20 10.62
N ILE A 506 9.12 26.01 11.14
CA ILE A 506 8.84 25.80 12.57
C ILE A 506 10.14 25.96 13.37
N ASN A 507 10.19 26.97 14.23
CA ASN A 507 11.31 27.27 15.12
C ASN A 507 10.90 27.52 16.57
N ASP A 508 9.63 27.27 16.91
CA ASP A 508 9.06 27.44 18.24
C ASP A 508 8.48 26.12 18.77
N SER A 509 7.76 26.18 19.91
CA SER A 509 7.24 24.98 20.57
C SER A 509 5.96 24.42 19.95
N ARG A 510 5.33 25.08 18.96
CA ARG A 510 3.94 24.76 18.56
C ARG A 510 3.71 23.30 18.18
N PHE A 511 4.66 22.69 17.47
CA PHE A 511 4.55 21.30 17.03
C PHE A 511 4.70 20.35 18.22
N ARG A 512 5.67 20.62 19.08
CA ARG A 512 5.91 19.85 20.31
C ARG A 512 4.71 19.96 21.25
N ASP A 513 4.12 21.13 21.37
CA ASP A 513 2.93 21.36 22.20
C ASP A 513 1.74 20.54 21.66
N TYR A 514 1.51 20.57 20.33
CA TYR A 514 0.57 19.67 19.65
C TYR A 514 0.81 18.19 20.01
N LEU A 515 2.03 17.67 19.85
CA LEU A 515 2.33 16.27 20.18
C LEU A 515 2.08 15.96 21.66
N ASN A 516 2.45 16.88 22.55
CA ASN A 516 2.24 16.73 23.99
C ASN A 516 0.75 16.68 24.35
N TYR A 517 -0.11 17.48 23.71
CA TYR A 517 -1.55 17.44 23.95
C TYR A 517 -2.15 16.07 23.66
N TYR A 518 -1.64 15.36 22.65
CA TYR A 518 -2.07 14.02 22.30
C TYR A 518 -1.29 12.90 23.01
N ASN A 519 -0.36 13.25 23.92
CA ASN A 519 0.59 12.33 24.55
C ASN A 519 1.35 11.48 23.51
N ASN A 520 1.61 12.05 22.34
CA ASN A 520 2.33 11.38 21.27
C ASN A 520 3.83 11.53 21.48
N LYS A 521 4.49 10.41 21.81
CA LYS A 521 5.94 10.35 22.03
C LYS A 521 6.68 9.61 20.91
N LYS A 522 5.98 9.18 19.86
CA LYS A 522 6.57 8.42 18.76
C LYS A 522 6.58 9.28 17.51
N VAL A 523 7.78 9.54 17.00
CA VAL A 523 7.99 10.29 15.77
C VAL A 523 8.81 9.45 14.80
N VAL A 524 8.72 9.71 13.49
CA VAL A 524 9.42 8.92 12.46
C VAL A 524 10.92 8.85 12.73
N GLU A 525 11.55 9.96 13.08
CA GLU A 525 12.97 10.02 13.40
C GLU A 525 13.36 9.06 14.53
N SER A 526 12.62 9.05 15.64
CA SER A 526 12.92 8.16 16.78
C SER A 526 12.60 6.69 16.47
N GLU A 527 11.56 6.43 15.68
CA GLU A 527 11.18 5.07 15.29
C GLU A 527 12.18 4.45 14.29
N LEU A 528 12.88 5.28 13.52
CA LEU A 528 13.94 4.86 12.59
C LEU A 528 15.35 4.89 13.19
N ALA A 529 15.53 5.46 14.38
CA ALA A 529 16.83 5.58 15.03
C ALA A 529 17.59 4.23 15.11
N GLU A 530 18.89 4.28 14.89
CA GLU A 530 19.75 3.10 14.95
C GLU A 530 19.67 2.44 16.34
N GLY A 531 19.51 1.11 16.37
CA GLY A 531 19.33 0.35 17.61
C GLY A 531 17.89 0.32 18.15
N ASN A 532 16.93 1.06 17.58
CA ASN A 532 15.52 0.97 17.94
C ASN A 532 14.79 -0.17 17.18
N ASP A 533 15.30 -1.40 17.30
CA ASP A 533 14.74 -2.59 16.62
C ASP A 533 13.36 -3.04 17.14
N LYS A 534 12.91 -2.41 18.23
CA LYS A 534 11.64 -2.68 18.92
C LYS A 534 10.55 -1.66 18.56
N SER A 535 10.81 -0.74 17.64
CA SER A 535 9.85 0.27 17.21
C SER A 535 8.69 -0.36 16.42
N VAL A 536 7.54 0.31 16.41
CA VAL A 536 6.36 -0.17 15.64
C VAL A 536 6.65 -0.06 14.15
N LEU A 537 7.39 0.96 13.74
CA LEU A 537 7.80 1.11 12.34
C LEU A 537 8.69 -0.03 11.86
N ARG A 538 9.61 -0.52 12.70
CA ARG A 538 10.44 -1.70 12.39
C ARG A 538 9.60 -2.98 12.30
N LEU A 539 8.58 -3.11 13.14
CA LEU A 539 7.61 -4.20 13.03
C LEU A 539 6.86 -4.13 11.70
N VAL A 540 6.34 -2.96 11.32
CA VAL A 540 5.64 -2.76 10.03
C VAL A 540 6.54 -3.14 8.86
N GLN A 541 7.80 -2.70 8.85
CA GLN A 541 8.79 -3.11 7.84
C GLN A 541 8.92 -4.63 7.71
N LYS A 542 9.05 -5.33 8.84
CA LYS A 542 9.15 -6.79 8.88
C LYS A 542 7.88 -7.46 8.36
N LEU A 543 6.70 -6.97 8.76
CA LEU A 543 5.41 -7.53 8.32
C LEU A 543 5.14 -7.30 6.83
N VAL A 544 5.46 -6.11 6.31
CA VAL A 544 5.31 -5.78 4.88
C VAL A 544 6.27 -6.61 4.03
N ALA A 545 7.50 -6.82 4.49
CA ALA A 545 8.46 -7.72 3.85
C ALA A 545 7.97 -9.18 3.89
N LEU A 546 7.50 -9.65 5.06
CA LEU A 546 6.93 -10.98 5.23
C LEU A 546 5.73 -11.21 4.31
N ARG A 547 4.88 -10.20 4.12
CA ARG A 547 3.72 -10.25 3.21
C ARG A 547 4.10 -10.46 1.74
N GLN A 548 5.37 -10.30 1.36
CA GLN A 548 5.81 -10.67 0.01
C GLN A 548 5.78 -12.19 -0.22
N ASN A 549 5.76 -13.00 0.84
CA ASN A 549 5.62 -14.45 0.74
C ASN A 549 4.22 -14.84 0.22
N PRO A 550 4.12 -15.72 -0.79
CA PRO A 550 2.84 -16.20 -1.36
C PRO A 550 1.79 -16.62 -0.34
N SER A 551 2.20 -17.37 0.69
CA SER A 551 1.29 -17.85 1.75
C SER A 551 0.65 -16.73 2.55
N ILE A 552 1.36 -15.62 2.79
CA ILE A 552 0.80 -14.44 3.47
C ILE A 552 0.07 -13.54 2.46
N LYS A 553 0.59 -13.41 1.24
CA LYS A 553 0.06 -12.49 0.24
C LYS A 553 -1.32 -12.89 -0.28
N TRP A 554 -1.49 -14.14 -0.68
CA TRP A 554 -2.74 -14.65 -1.28
C TRP A 554 -3.10 -16.08 -0.83
N GLY A 555 -2.34 -16.64 0.13
CA GLY A 555 -2.64 -17.96 0.69
C GLY A 555 -3.91 -17.97 1.55
N THR A 556 -4.46 -19.16 1.75
CA THR A 556 -5.61 -19.41 2.62
C THR A 556 -5.25 -19.21 4.09
N MET A 557 -6.28 -19.14 4.94
CA MET A 557 -6.16 -19.03 6.38
C MET A 557 -6.88 -20.20 7.05
N GLU A 558 -6.26 -20.82 8.04
CA GLU A 558 -6.86 -21.87 8.87
C GLU A 558 -6.65 -21.52 10.34
N GLN A 559 -7.73 -21.48 11.13
CA GLN A 559 -7.61 -21.20 12.57
C GLN A 559 -6.92 -22.34 13.31
N ILE A 560 -6.15 -21.97 14.34
CA ILE A 560 -5.48 -22.91 15.24
C ILE A 560 -6.04 -22.67 16.64
N ASN A 561 -6.56 -23.73 17.26
CA ASN A 561 -6.99 -23.66 18.64
C ASN A 561 -5.77 -23.63 19.55
N ILE A 562 -5.67 -22.59 20.36
CA ILE A 562 -4.62 -22.43 21.38
C ILE A 562 -5.27 -22.17 22.73
N ASP A 563 -4.54 -22.46 23.80
CA ASP A 563 -5.02 -22.19 25.16
C ASP A 563 -5.27 -20.70 25.37
N GLN A 564 -6.36 -20.36 26.04
CA GLN A 564 -6.74 -18.99 26.37
C GLN A 564 -6.86 -18.76 27.89
N GLU A 565 -6.66 -19.78 28.72
CA GLU A 565 -6.89 -19.67 30.17
C GLU A 565 -5.98 -18.61 30.82
N SER A 566 -4.69 -18.62 30.46
CA SER A 566 -3.67 -17.73 31.05
C SER A 566 -3.56 -16.34 30.40
N VAL A 567 -4.43 -16.01 29.44
CA VAL A 567 -4.41 -14.76 28.68
C VAL A 567 -5.80 -14.13 28.62
N SER A 568 -5.90 -12.83 28.31
CA SER A 568 -7.20 -12.20 28.09
C SER A 568 -7.68 -12.33 26.65
N TYR A 569 -6.74 -12.45 25.71
CA TYR A 569 -7.01 -12.69 24.31
C TYR A 569 -5.81 -13.38 23.67
N ALA A 570 -6.05 -14.47 22.96
CA ALA A 570 -5.07 -15.07 22.09
C ALA A 570 -5.74 -15.69 20.87
N GLU A 571 -5.17 -15.42 19.70
CA GLU A 571 -5.63 -15.95 18.42
C GLU A 571 -4.45 -16.53 17.68
N ALA A 572 -4.67 -17.67 17.04
CA ALA A 572 -3.68 -18.29 16.19
C ALA A 572 -4.29 -18.78 14.88
N PHE A 573 -3.53 -18.63 13.80
CA PHE A 573 -3.93 -19.12 12.49
C PHE A 573 -2.72 -19.46 11.63
N ALA A 574 -2.89 -20.45 10.76
CA ALA A 574 -1.94 -20.77 9.71
C ALA A 574 -2.29 -20.04 8.43
N ARG A 575 -1.26 -19.57 7.71
CA ARG A 575 -1.33 -19.02 6.36
C ARG A 575 -0.62 -19.98 5.40
N LYS A 576 -1.34 -20.45 4.37
CA LYS A 576 -0.89 -21.54 3.50
C LYS A 576 -1.08 -21.22 2.02
N ALA A 577 -0.08 -21.51 1.20
CA ALA A 577 -0.23 -21.56 -0.25
C ALA A 577 0.46 -22.82 -0.79
N LYS A 578 -0.16 -23.47 -1.76
CA LYS A 578 0.34 -24.73 -2.33
C LYS A 578 1.75 -24.53 -2.92
N GLY A 579 2.71 -25.30 -2.43
CA GLY A 579 4.11 -25.26 -2.88
C GLY A 579 4.95 -24.15 -2.25
N PHE A 580 4.44 -23.46 -1.23
CA PHE A 580 5.15 -22.41 -0.48
C PHE A 580 5.16 -22.70 1.02
N PRO A 581 6.11 -22.11 1.79
CA PRO A 581 6.19 -22.32 3.24
C PRO A 581 4.90 -21.94 3.96
N THR A 582 4.53 -22.70 4.98
CA THR A 582 3.39 -22.37 5.85
C THR A 582 3.85 -21.46 6.98
N PHE A 583 3.07 -20.42 7.27
CA PHE A 583 3.35 -19.52 8.38
C PHE A 583 2.28 -19.66 9.45
N ILE A 584 2.68 -19.79 10.71
CA ILE A 584 1.80 -19.74 11.87
C ILE A 584 1.89 -18.33 12.46
N VAL A 585 0.75 -17.67 12.58
CA VAL A 585 0.60 -16.38 13.25
C VAL A 585 -0.03 -16.62 14.61
N VAL A 586 0.53 -16.00 15.65
CA VAL A 586 -0.01 -16.00 17.00
C VAL A 586 -0.04 -14.56 17.53
N LEU A 587 -1.22 -14.13 17.93
CA LEU A 587 -1.52 -12.79 18.41
C LEU A 587 -2.01 -12.91 19.84
N ILE A 588 -1.33 -12.29 20.80
CA ILE A 588 -1.67 -12.40 22.23
C ILE A 588 -1.75 -11.03 22.87
N LYS A 589 -2.77 -10.80 23.69
CA LYS A 589 -2.98 -9.57 24.46
C LYS A 589 -3.25 -9.90 25.93
N TYR A 590 -2.54 -9.19 26.82
CA TYR A 590 -2.66 -9.24 28.28
C TYR A 590 -2.52 -10.65 28.90
N PHE A 591 -1.31 -10.94 29.39
CA PHE A 591 -1.01 -12.17 30.13
C PHE A 591 -1.48 -12.07 31.58
N LYS A 592 -2.29 -13.03 32.02
CA LYS A 592 -2.67 -13.19 33.43
C LYS A 592 -1.56 -13.89 34.20
N GLU A 593 -0.93 -14.88 33.57
CA GLU A 593 0.15 -15.71 34.12
C GLU A 593 1.18 -16.02 33.02
N ASP A 594 2.24 -16.75 33.35
CA ASP A 594 3.16 -17.29 32.34
C ASP A 594 2.39 -18.20 31.38
N TYR A 595 2.78 -18.20 30.10
CA TYR A 595 2.03 -18.89 29.06
C TYR A 595 2.91 -19.86 28.29
N PHE A 596 2.38 -21.06 28.05
CA PHE A 596 3.01 -22.07 27.22
C PHE A 596 2.22 -22.22 25.92
N LEU A 597 2.80 -21.73 24.83
CA LEU A 597 2.25 -21.90 23.49
C LEU A 597 2.69 -23.26 22.94
N ASP A 598 1.74 -24.16 22.71
CA ASP A 598 1.99 -25.48 22.13
C ASP A 598 1.49 -25.56 20.68
N LEU A 599 2.42 -25.53 19.72
CA LEU A 599 2.13 -25.66 18.29
C LEU A 599 2.49 -27.05 17.73
N THR A 600 2.78 -28.03 18.60
CA THR A 600 3.23 -29.38 18.16
C THR A 600 2.18 -30.14 17.35
N SER A 601 0.89 -29.83 17.53
CA SER A 601 -0.22 -30.37 16.73
C SER A 601 -0.25 -29.85 15.30
N VAL A 602 0.40 -28.70 15.03
CA VAL A 602 0.40 -28.02 13.73
C VAL A 602 1.72 -28.27 12.99
N CYS A 603 2.85 -28.11 13.68
CA CYS A 603 4.19 -28.21 13.10
C CYS A 603 5.16 -28.88 14.07
N SER A 604 6.00 -29.79 13.56
CA SER A 604 6.98 -30.52 14.37
C SER A 604 8.14 -29.65 14.85
N SER A 605 8.55 -28.69 14.00
CA SER A 605 9.53 -27.67 14.32
C SER A 605 9.16 -26.35 13.63
N ILE A 606 9.69 -25.26 14.16
CA ILE A 606 9.30 -23.91 13.75
C ILE A 606 10.53 -23.00 13.69
N THR A 607 10.50 -22.03 12.78
CA THR A 607 11.50 -20.98 12.65
C THR A 607 10.85 -19.62 12.91
N PRO A 608 11.23 -18.90 13.97
CA PRO A 608 10.72 -17.55 14.22
C PRO A 608 11.08 -16.60 13.06
N ARG A 609 10.08 -15.92 12.49
CA ARG A 609 10.25 -14.93 11.40
C ARG A 609 9.93 -13.51 11.86
N VAL A 610 8.93 -13.34 12.73
CA VAL A 610 8.61 -12.07 13.37
C VAL A 610 8.32 -12.33 14.84
N ILE A 611 9.02 -11.62 15.72
CA ILE A 611 8.82 -11.68 17.17
C ILE A 611 8.77 -10.25 17.68
N TYR A 612 7.59 -9.83 18.14
CA TYR A 612 7.37 -8.50 18.67
C TYR A 612 6.54 -8.56 19.96
N PRO A 613 6.97 -7.92 21.06
CA PRO A 613 8.32 -7.37 21.24
C PRO A 613 9.39 -8.48 21.17
N SER A 614 10.65 -8.10 20.95
CA SER A 614 11.76 -9.06 20.88
C SER A 614 11.83 -9.95 22.13
N HIS A 615 11.96 -11.27 21.96
CA HIS A 615 12.06 -12.22 23.07
C HIS A 615 13.47 -12.86 23.10
N PRO A 616 14.19 -12.86 24.24
CA PRO A 616 15.58 -13.33 24.30
C PRO A 616 15.80 -14.78 23.86
N GLN A 617 14.80 -15.64 24.04
CA GLN A 617 14.87 -17.06 23.70
C GLN A 617 14.33 -17.36 22.28
N LEU A 618 13.72 -16.39 21.60
CA LEU A 618 13.16 -16.56 20.26
C LEU A 618 13.97 -15.72 19.28
N SER A 619 15.15 -16.23 18.93
CA SER A 619 16.00 -15.61 17.92
C SER A 619 15.37 -15.80 16.54
N VAL A 620 15.17 -14.69 15.83
CA VAL A 620 14.64 -14.67 14.46
C VAL A 620 15.60 -15.43 13.52
N ASP A 621 15.03 -16.18 12.58
CA ASP A 621 15.72 -17.02 11.59
C ASP A 621 16.47 -18.24 12.14
N ASN A 622 16.41 -18.50 13.44
CA ASN A 622 16.99 -19.68 14.07
C ASN A 622 15.91 -20.71 14.40
N ALA A 623 15.96 -21.88 13.75
CA ALA A 623 15.01 -22.95 13.95
C ALA A 623 15.02 -23.47 15.40
N LEU A 624 13.82 -23.67 15.95
CA LEU A 624 13.62 -24.25 17.27
C LEU A 624 13.39 -25.75 17.14
N SER A 625 14.03 -26.54 18.00
CA SER A 625 13.89 -28.01 18.04
C SER A 625 12.53 -28.47 18.59
N THR A 626 11.75 -27.56 19.15
CA THR A 626 10.43 -27.81 19.71
C THR A 626 9.47 -26.69 19.32
N SER A 627 8.22 -27.07 19.04
CA SER A 627 7.11 -26.15 18.81
C SER A 627 6.37 -25.75 20.11
N LYS A 628 6.94 -26.10 21.27
CA LYS A 628 6.48 -25.62 22.58
C LYS A 628 7.31 -24.42 23.01
N ILE A 629 6.65 -23.29 23.21
CA ILE A 629 7.30 -22.01 23.49
C ILE A 629 6.83 -21.51 24.85
N PHE A 630 7.80 -21.19 25.71
CA PHE A 630 7.54 -20.47 26.94
C PHE A 630 7.52 -18.96 26.68
N ILE A 631 6.46 -18.30 27.13
CA ILE A 631 6.30 -16.85 27.07
C ILE A 631 6.10 -16.35 28.51
N PRO A 632 7.07 -15.61 29.07
CA PRO A 632 6.97 -15.09 30.42
C PRO A 632 5.89 -14.03 30.49
N LYS A 633 5.20 -13.95 31.64
CA LYS A 633 4.26 -12.87 31.93
C LYS A 633 4.97 -11.53 31.86
N LEU A 634 4.67 -10.75 30.84
CA LEU A 634 4.99 -9.33 30.80
C LEU A 634 3.70 -8.54 30.94
N ILE A 635 3.60 -7.79 32.04
CA ILE A 635 2.45 -6.91 32.30
C ILE A 635 2.47 -5.81 31.23
N TYR A 636 1.34 -5.61 30.54
CA TYR A 636 1.07 -4.56 29.54
C TYR A 636 1.66 -4.73 28.11
N PHE A 637 2.16 -5.91 27.72
CA PHE A 637 2.61 -6.13 26.32
C PHE A 637 1.68 -7.03 25.51
N SER A 638 1.41 -6.61 24.27
CA SER A 638 0.85 -7.47 23.21
C SER A 638 2.00 -8.19 22.51
N TYR A 639 1.81 -9.46 22.17
CA TYR A 639 2.78 -10.23 21.39
C TYR A 639 2.24 -10.55 20.00
N ILE A 640 3.10 -10.35 19.01
CA ILE A 640 2.90 -10.73 17.62
C ILE A 640 4.04 -11.69 17.28
N LEU A 641 3.67 -12.94 17.09
CA LEU A 641 4.61 -14.02 16.80
C LEU A 641 4.25 -14.60 15.44
N VAL A 642 5.23 -14.67 14.54
CA VAL A 642 5.07 -15.35 13.26
C VAL A 642 6.19 -16.36 13.10
N PHE A 643 5.81 -17.60 12.87
CA PHE A 643 6.70 -18.73 12.70
C PHE A 643 6.54 -19.31 11.30
N GLU A 644 7.64 -19.74 10.68
CA GLU A 644 7.60 -20.63 9.53
C GLU A 644 7.61 -22.08 10.03
N CYS A 645 6.73 -22.90 9.47
CA CYS A 645 6.67 -24.33 9.70
C CYS A 645 7.76 -25.03 8.86
N ASN A 646 8.65 -25.79 9.51
CA ASN A 646 9.69 -26.55 8.80
C ASN A 646 9.28 -28.01 8.55
#